data_AF-A0A2S6IG66-F1
#
_entry.id   AF-A0A2S6IG66-F1
#
_cell.length_a   1.000
_cell.length_b   1.000
_cell.length_c   1.000
_cell.angle_alpha   90.00
_cell.angle_beta   90.00
_cell.angle_gamma   90.00
#
_symmetry.space_group_name_H-M   'P 1'
#
loop_
_entity.id
_entity.type
_entity.pdbx_description
1 polymer ?
#
loop_
_entity_poly.entity_id
_entity_poly.type
_entity_poly.pdbx_seq_one_letter_code
_entity_poly.pdbx_strand_id
1 'polypeptide(L)'
;MRIAARSTSARRLVGVLVVPVAFAGVLVAGSSSASAATTSTTAGICKGVANQMAHRGTVQEGLLKAAAKRNAAAIATLQAERAALQATATDLTGQIAGAEEVLASLEAEAVQIDADIVTADSELARLLALEATTTQAVVDAESALADLATRKQATDAELASLTAERDALQADADALRADAALAAGQLAAVREQLAAADAELTRLQGLATAAADALAVQVAALASAQADLPALQAVADEAAAALAAAVQAVADAEAHLQVLTAAGDTAQAELDAQLAEIDGARTELATLQAAADEATAAVAAQKSAIAAAERERFTLNHAAYRADAAVTAHEKALATAQTELATLVTAADEAAAAVAANERAVADAAAVVAGLEEQLADATAALAAKQVELATAQDELAALRGRKTFLESEIARLEKEKGGTKEEKKAREALLTAYKAEFAGIDARIADKSSQISGLQGDLTTLQAQIDSLNAQLTTANATSADLQAQAGALQTTLSATVAAVEAKQVEIRTLEAALPALRATATDARAALTAKQAELADLQAALPALQTAAADAQELVAAQVTALRALEAELPMLTSNVDDAQQAIADRAATLPGLRQVAADATAALADATADVEAQQAEIRTLETALPGLAGAVTDAESAVATQQRQVTALTADVDGLVAQLGDLNGRIATTENQVLALQDRVAPLLVQLDGINAEISATEARLTALQGELTALDKQVTDAKLVLATLQAQKKASRTAVEAQRATVKALQDKLTAVQGQIQAIDPSIAVAVTCGV
;
A
#
# COMPACT_ATOMS: atom_id res chain seq x y z
N MET A 1 -7.47 -5.38 -52.22
CA MET A 1 -6.49 -4.86 -53.21
C MET A 1 -5.39 -5.89 -53.38
N ARG A 2 -5.18 -6.42 -54.61
CA ARG A 2 -3.97 -7.15 -55.13
C ARG A 2 -3.40 -8.34 -54.32
N ILE A 3 -3.55 -9.61 -54.76
CA ILE A 3 -2.78 -10.38 -55.80
C ILE A 3 -1.55 -11.10 -55.18
N ALA A 4 -1.24 -12.40 -55.39
CA ALA A 4 -1.85 -13.61 -56.03
C ALA A 4 -1.32 -14.90 -55.31
N ALA A 5 -1.28 -16.19 -55.73
CA ALA A 5 -1.58 -17.03 -56.92
C ALA A 5 -1.67 -18.54 -56.45
N ARG A 6 -1.92 -19.64 -57.21
CA ARG A 6 -2.36 -19.91 -58.61
C ARG A 6 -3.27 -21.18 -58.71
N SER A 7 -3.14 -22.09 -59.71
CA SER A 7 -4.30 -22.89 -60.20
C SER A 7 -4.08 -24.23 -60.99
N THR A 8 -4.92 -25.26 -60.67
CA THR A 8 -5.64 -26.25 -61.56
C THR A 8 -4.91 -27.28 -62.48
N SER A 9 -5.46 -28.44 -62.93
CA SER A 9 -6.53 -29.37 -62.45
C SER A 9 -6.74 -30.65 -63.33
N ALA A 10 -6.94 -31.84 -62.71
CA ALA A 10 -7.90 -32.94 -63.04
C ALA A 10 -7.83 -33.84 -64.35
N ARG A 11 -8.38 -35.12 -64.30
CA ARG A 11 -9.23 -35.88 -65.31
C ARG A 11 -9.55 -37.41 -65.01
N ARG A 12 -10.22 -38.23 -65.89
CA ARG A 12 -11.00 -39.54 -65.65
C ARG A 12 -11.23 -40.60 -66.86
N LEU A 13 -11.50 -41.95 -66.65
CA LEU A 13 -12.43 -43.05 -67.30
C LEU A 13 -12.15 -44.20 -68.46
N VAL A 14 -12.79 -45.46 -68.45
CA VAL A 14 -13.17 -46.65 -69.48
C VAL A 14 -12.32 -48.03 -69.70
N GLY A 15 -12.63 -49.34 -70.20
CA GLY A 15 -13.75 -50.40 -70.50
C GLY A 15 -13.60 -51.62 -71.62
N VAL A 16 -14.02 -52.98 -71.53
CA VAL A 16 -13.97 -54.17 -72.61
C VAL A 16 -14.61 -55.69 -72.36
N LEU A 17 -14.96 -56.66 -73.35
CA LEU A 17 -15.35 -58.20 -73.25
C LEU A 17 -15.59 -59.19 -74.56
N VAL A 18 -15.70 -60.61 -74.59
CA VAL A 18 -15.98 -61.66 -75.76
C VAL A 18 -16.24 -63.28 -75.55
N VAL A 19 -16.89 -64.20 -76.43
CA VAL A 19 -17.19 -65.77 -76.35
C VAL A 19 -17.59 -66.71 -77.66
N PRO A 20 -17.47 -68.14 -77.80
CA PRO A 20 -17.85 -69.13 -78.97
C PRO A 20 -18.34 -70.73 -78.80
N VAL A 21 -18.76 -71.62 -79.84
CA VAL A 21 -19.18 -73.16 -79.80
C VAL A 21 -19.43 -74.10 -81.15
N ALA A 22 -19.61 -75.51 -81.20
CA ALA A 22 -19.89 -76.50 -82.41
C ALA A 22 -20.35 -78.10 -82.26
N PHE A 23 -20.75 -78.99 -83.31
CA PHE A 23 -21.21 -80.52 -83.30
C PHE A 23 -21.29 -81.50 -84.66
N ALA A 24 -21.74 -82.85 -84.72
CA ALA A 24 -21.71 -83.91 -85.90
C ALA A 24 -22.67 -85.29 -85.99
N GLY A 25 -22.61 -86.30 -87.01
CA GLY A 25 -23.48 -87.62 -87.22
C GLY A 25 -23.24 -88.79 -88.39
N VAL A 26 -24.00 -89.97 -88.58
CA VAL A 26 -23.76 -91.27 -89.50
C VAL A 26 -24.94 -92.33 -90.00
N LEU A 27 -24.79 -93.42 -90.91
CA LEU A 27 -25.83 -94.54 -91.39
C LEU A 27 -25.45 -95.88 -92.32
N VAL A 28 -26.34 -96.94 -92.65
CA VAL A 28 -26.19 -98.39 -93.32
C VAL A 28 -27.54 -99.11 -93.97
N ALA A 29 -27.92 -100.29 -94.72
CA ALA A 29 -27.62 -101.56 -95.65
C ALA A 29 -28.95 -102.28 -96.31
N GLY A 30 -29.28 -103.45 -97.07
CA GLY A 30 -28.80 -104.73 -97.87
C GLY A 30 -29.90 -105.85 -98.43
N SER A 31 -29.71 -106.85 -99.42
CA SER A 31 -30.70 -107.94 -100.03
C SER A 31 -30.19 -109.04 -101.15
N SER A 32 -30.78 -110.10 -101.90
CA SER A 32 -31.90 -111.21 -102.02
C SER A 32 -31.93 -112.21 -103.36
N SER A 33 -32.66 -113.42 -103.55
CA SER A 33 -32.70 -114.40 -104.81
C SER A 33 -33.63 -115.77 -104.97
N ALA A 34 -34.02 -116.42 -106.17
CA ALA A 34 -34.70 -117.84 -106.43
C ALA A 34 -35.00 -118.50 -107.93
N SER A 35 -35.37 -119.84 -108.23
CA SER A 35 -35.87 -120.53 -109.57
C SER A 35 -36.28 -122.13 -109.74
N ALA A 36 -36.98 -122.73 -110.82
CA ALA A 36 -37.29 -124.25 -111.19
C ALA A 36 -38.08 -124.76 -112.55
N ALA A 37 -38.16 -126.09 -113.06
CA ALA A 37 -38.99 -126.73 -114.26
C ALA A 37 -39.02 -128.34 -114.67
N THR A 38 -39.94 -128.99 -115.54
CA THR A 38 -39.94 -130.46 -116.19
C THR A 38 -41.13 -131.04 -117.18
N THR A 39 -41.10 -132.24 -117.95
CA THR A 39 -42.22 -133.24 -118.54
C THR A 39 -42.06 -134.12 -119.92
N SER A 40 -42.88 -135.20 -120.31
CA SER A 40 -43.23 -135.83 -121.71
C SER A 40 -43.96 -137.30 -121.87
N THR A 41 -44.69 -137.75 -122.98
CA THR A 41 -45.30 -139.16 -123.33
C THR A 41 -46.02 -139.50 -124.76
N THR A 42 -46.24 -140.81 -125.24
CA THR A 42 -47.42 -141.47 -126.08
C THR A 42 -47.24 -142.43 -127.39
N ALA A 43 -47.98 -143.60 -127.49
CA ALA A 43 -48.59 -144.55 -128.57
C ALA A 43 -48.08 -144.99 -130.03
N GLY A 44 -48.50 -146.19 -130.60
CA GLY A 44 -48.44 -146.61 -132.07
C GLY A 44 -48.62 -148.14 -132.52
N ILE A 45 -48.96 -148.51 -133.81
CA ILE A 45 -49.15 -149.91 -134.38
C ILE A 45 -48.94 -150.07 -135.95
N CYS A 46 -48.29 -151.14 -136.53
CA CYS A 46 -48.70 -151.96 -137.75
C CYS A 46 -47.66 -152.82 -138.57
N LYS A 47 -48.08 -154.06 -138.99
CA LYS A 47 -47.80 -154.94 -140.19
C LYS A 47 -46.38 -155.30 -140.77
N GLY A 48 -46.20 -156.59 -141.17
CA GLY A 48 -45.09 -157.15 -142.00
C GLY A 48 -45.41 -158.54 -142.65
N VAL A 49 -44.59 -159.06 -143.61
CA VAL A 49 -44.85 -160.30 -144.43
C VAL A 49 -43.56 -160.95 -145.04
N ALA A 50 -43.62 -162.20 -145.58
CA ALA A 50 -42.60 -162.89 -146.43
C ALA A 50 -42.91 -164.42 -146.63
N ASN A 51 -42.64 -165.04 -147.80
CA ASN A 51 -43.23 -166.32 -148.31
C ASN A 51 -42.48 -166.87 -149.58
N GLN A 52 -42.60 -168.11 -150.13
CA GLN A 52 -42.93 -169.49 -149.67
C GLN A 52 -42.82 -170.54 -150.85
N MET A 53 -43.16 -171.83 -150.60
CA MET A 53 -43.78 -172.85 -151.51
C MET A 53 -42.99 -173.77 -152.52
N ALA A 54 -43.67 -174.88 -152.88
CA ALA A 54 -43.72 -175.65 -154.17
C ALA A 54 -42.73 -176.81 -154.52
N HIS A 55 -43.00 -177.77 -155.46
CA HIS A 55 -44.21 -178.63 -155.76
C HIS A 55 -43.94 -179.72 -156.87
N ARG A 56 -44.45 -180.98 -156.72
CA ARG A 56 -44.72 -182.05 -157.78
C ARG A 56 -43.51 -182.62 -158.61
N GLY A 57 -43.58 -183.74 -159.38
CA GLY A 57 -44.60 -184.81 -159.64
C GLY A 57 -44.18 -185.83 -160.76
N THR A 58 -45.06 -186.79 -161.15
CA THR A 58 -44.93 -187.90 -162.18
C THR A 58 -44.19 -189.21 -161.76
N VAL A 59 -44.40 -190.46 -162.24
CA VAL A 59 -45.11 -191.16 -163.38
C VAL A 59 -44.20 -191.41 -164.63
N GLN A 60 -44.10 -192.57 -165.34
CA GLN A 60 -44.96 -193.78 -165.55
C GLN A 60 -44.16 -195.12 -165.81
N GLU A 61 -44.89 -196.26 -165.87
CA GLU A 61 -44.66 -197.50 -166.69
C GLU A 61 -43.60 -198.58 -166.33
N GLY A 62 -43.75 -199.80 -166.92
CA GLY A 62 -42.78 -200.92 -166.87
C GLY A 62 -43.22 -202.18 -166.09
N LEU A 63 -43.21 -203.36 -166.74
CA LEU A 63 -43.64 -204.66 -166.15
C LEU A 63 -42.46 -205.55 -165.63
N LEU A 64 -42.84 -206.61 -164.90
CA LEU A 64 -42.12 -207.89 -164.80
C LEU A 64 -40.85 -208.06 -163.92
N LYS A 65 -40.45 -207.13 -163.04
CA LYS A 65 -39.28 -207.36 -162.14
C LYS A 65 -39.33 -206.85 -160.68
N ALA A 66 -40.45 -206.30 -160.22
CA ALA A 66 -40.48 -205.44 -159.02
C ALA A 66 -40.83 -206.11 -157.66
N ALA A 67 -40.62 -207.43 -157.50
CA ALA A 67 -41.11 -208.19 -156.33
C ALA A 67 -40.54 -207.76 -154.95
N ALA A 68 -39.41 -207.04 -154.90
CA ALA A 68 -38.66 -206.83 -153.66
C ALA A 68 -38.92 -205.49 -152.91
N LYS A 69 -39.65 -204.52 -153.48
CA LYS A 69 -39.55 -203.10 -153.01
C LYS A 69 -40.63 -202.62 -152.03
N ARG A 70 -41.80 -203.27 -151.94
CA ARG A 70 -42.96 -202.71 -151.21
C ARG A 70 -42.81 -202.67 -149.68
N ASN A 71 -42.20 -203.69 -149.05
CA ASN A 71 -42.11 -203.75 -147.59
C ASN A 71 -41.22 -202.67 -146.96
N ALA A 72 -40.23 -202.14 -147.70
CA ALA A 72 -39.32 -201.12 -147.19
C ALA A 72 -40.00 -199.75 -146.94
N ALA A 73 -41.07 -199.43 -147.68
CA ALA A 73 -41.68 -198.11 -147.63
C ALA A 73 -42.50 -197.84 -146.36
N ALA A 74 -43.14 -198.87 -145.79
CA ALA A 74 -44.02 -198.71 -144.63
C ALA A 74 -43.26 -198.44 -143.32
N ILE A 75 -42.05 -199.01 -143.18
CA ILE A 75 -41.25 -198.94 -141.95
C ILE A 75 -40.64 -197.54 -141.75
N ALA A 76 -40.27 -196.86 -142.84
CA ALA A 76 -39.63 -195.54 -142.79
C ALA A 76 -40.53 -194.46 -142.17
N THR A 77 -41.84 -194.49 -142.43
CA THR A 77 -42.79 -193.47 -141.98
C THR A 77 -42.90 -193.42 -140.45
N LEU A 78 -43.05 -194.60 -139.82
CA LEU A 78 -43.24 -194.72 -138.36
C LEU A 78 -42.01 -194.28 -137.56
N GLN A 79 -40.81 -194.43 -138.13
CA GLN A 79 -39.58 -193.96 -137.48
C GLN A 79 -39.44 -192.42 -137.51
N ALA A 80 -40.06 -191.73 -138.48
CA ALA A 80 -40.01 -190.28 -138.58
C ALA A 80 -40.88 -189.57 -137.52
N GLU A 81 -42.11 -190.06 -137.28
CA GLU A 81 -43.04 -189.44 -136.31
C GLU A 81 -42.49 -189.48 -134.88
N ARG A 82 -41.86 -190.60 -134.48
CA ARG A 82 -41.22 -190.74 -133.15
C ARG A 82 -40.12 -189.70 -132.90
N ALA A 83 -39.31 -189.39 -133.92
CA ALA A 83 -38.22 -188.41 -133.81
C ALA A 83 -38.74 -186.98 -133.60
N ALA A 84 -39.85 -186.62 -134.27
CA ALA A 84 -40.44 -185.29 -134.16
C ALA A 84 -40.97 -184.99 -132.75
N LEU A 85 -41.72 -185.92 -132.16
CA LEU A 85 -42.29 -185.76 -130.80
C LEU A 85 -41.19 -185.59 -129.73
N GLN A 86 -40.04 -186.23 -129.92
CA GLN A 86 -38.98 -186.24 -128.91
C GLN A 86 -38.19 -184.92 -128.85
N ALA A 87 -38.15 -184.14 -129.94
CA ALA A 87 -37.55 -182.80 -129.94
C ALA A 87 -38.40 -181.78 -129.17
N THR A 88 -39.73 -181.85 -129.31
CA THR A 88 -40.69 -180.92 -128.69
C THR A 88 -40.62 -180.92 -127.15
N ALA A 89 -40.26 -182.06 -126.55
CA ALA A 89 -40.09 -182.17 -125.10
C ALA A 89 -38.84 -181.45 -124.57
N THR A 90 -37.79 -181.31 -125.38
CA THR A 90 -36.53 -180.67 -124.95
C THR A 90 -36.67 -179.16 -124.84
N ASP A 91 -37.35 -178.51 -125.80
CA ASP A 91 -37.59 -177.06 -125.82
C ASP A 91 -38.37 -176.57 -124.59
N LEU A 92 -39.50 -177.24 -124.28
CA LEU A 92 -40.34 -176.92 -123.12
C LEU A 92 -39.61 -176.99 -121.78
N THR A 93 -38.56 -177.81 -121.68
CA THR A 93 -37.74 -177.93 -120.46
C THR A 93 -36.88 -176.67 -120.23
N GLY A 94 -36.35 -176.07 -121.30
CA GLY A 94 -35.52 -174.87 -121.21
C GLY A 94 -36.29 -173.60 -120.82
N GLN A 95 -37.56 -173.51 -121.23
CA GLN A 95 -38.40 -172.33 -120.99
C GLN A 95 -38.83 -172.16 -119.52
N ILE A 96 -38.84 -173.24 -118.74
CA ILE A 96 -39.22 -173.24 -117.32
C ILE A 96 -38.11 -172.61 -116.46
N ALA A 97 -36.86 -173.03 -116.65
CA ALA A 97 -35.73 -172.59 -115.83
C ALA A 97 -35.51 -171.06 -115.87
N GLY A 98 -35.60 -170.45 -117.05
CA GLY A 98 -35.47 -169.00 -117.21
C GLY A 98 -36.63 -168.18 -116.62
N ALA A 99 -37.77 -168.81 -116.30
CA ALA A 99 -38.90 -168.13 -115.68
C ALA A 99 -38.81 -168.11 -114.14
N GLU A 100 -38.09 -169.07 -113.53
CA GLU A 100 -37.87 -169.18 -112.08
C GLU A 100 -36.79 -168.20 -111.58
N GLU A 101 -35.73 -167.95 -112.36
CA GLU A 101 -34.63 -167.03 -111.99
C GLU A 101 -35.10 -165.58 -111.79
N VAL A 102 -36.06 -165.11 -112.61
CA VAL A 102 -36.66 -163.77 -112.52
C VAL A 102 -37.45 -163.54 -111.23
N LEU A 103 -37.96 -164.62 -110.61
CA LEU A 103 -38.77 -164.50 -109.41
C LEU A 103 -37.93 -164.17 -108.16
N ALA A 104 -36.73 -164.74 -108.08
CA ALA A 104 -35.86 -164.62 -106.91
C ALA A 104 -35.31 -163.19 -106.69
N SER A 105 -35.14 -162.41 -107.76
CA SER A 105 -34.67 -161.01 -107.66
C SER A 105 -35.72 -160.09 -107.06
N LEU A 106 -36.99 -160.22 -107.48
CA LEU A 106 -38.11 -159.41 -107.00
C LEU A 106 -38.44 -159.66 -105.52
N GLU A 107 -38.26 -160.90 -105.05
CA GLU A 107 -38.50 -161.25 -103.63
C GLU A 107 -37.42 -160.68 -102.69
N ALA A 108 -36.20 -160.38 -103.19
CA ALA A 108 -35.15 -159.73 -102.42
C ALA A 108 -35.35 -158.21 -102.27
N GLU A 109 -35.74 -157.53 -103.35
CA GLU A 109 -35.92 -156.07 -103.40
C GLU A 109 -37.01 -155.57 -102.43
N ALA A 110 -38.05 -156.38 -102.22
CA ALA A 110 -39.15 -156.08 -101.30
C ALA A 110 -38.75 -156.03 -99.81
N VAL A 111 -37.65 -156.68 -99.40
CA VAL A 111 -37.19 -156.71 -98.00
C VAL A 111 -36.44 -155.44 -97.62
N GLN A 112 -35.66 -154.87 -98.56
CA GLN A 112 -34.85 -153.67 -98.30
C GLN A 112 -35.72 -152.46 -97.95
N ILE A 113 -36.80 -152.24 -98.71
CA ILE A 113 -37.72 -151.10 -98.54
C ILE A 113 -38.35 -151.07 -97.13
N ASP A 114 -38.51 -152.22 -96.47
CA ASP A 114 -39.07 -152.30 -95.12
C ASP A 114 -38.10 -151.89 -94.00
N ALA A 115 -36.79 -151.98 -94.23
CA ALA A 115 -35.79 -151.49 -93.28
C ALA A 115 -35.71 -149.95 -93.29
N ASP A 116 -35.75 -149.36 -94.49
CA ASP A 116 -35.54 -147.92 -94.69
C ASP A 116 -36.68 -147.07 -94.09
N ILE A 117 -37.92 -147.58 -94.10
CA ILE A 117 -39.10 -146.93 -93.49
C ILE A 117 -38.92 -146.77 -91.97
N VAL A 118 -38.48 -147.83 -91.27
CA VAL A 118 -38.32 -147.82 -89.79
C VAL A 118 -37.25 -146.81 -89.36
N THR A 119 -36.20 -146.65 -90.16
CA THR A 119 -35.15 -145.66 -89.90
C THR A 119 -35.70 -144.23 -89.98
N ALA A 120 -36.50 -143.93 -91.02
CA ALA A 120 -37.06 -142.59 -91.23
C ALA A 120 -38.07 -142.15 -90.14
N ASP A 121 -38.89 -143.06 -89.61
CA ASP A 121 -39.84 -142.74 -88.52
C ASP A 121 -39.11 -142.32 -87.22
N SER A 122 -37.99 -142.97 -86.90
CA SER A 122 -37.26 -142.72 -85.65
C SER A 122 -36.58 -141.35 -85.58
N GLU A 123 -36.06 -140.86 -86.72
CA GLU A 123 -35.40 -139.55 -86.79
C GLU A 123 -36.41 -138.39 -86.70
N LEU A 124 -37.62 -138.56 -87.23
CA LEU A 124 -38.69 -137.57 -87.13
C LEU A 124 -39.11 -137.31 -85.67
N ALA A 125 -39.20 -138.36 -84.86
CA ALA A 125 -39.53 -138.24 -83.44
C ALA A 125 -38.45 -137.50 -82.63
N ARG A 126 -37.17 -137.63 -83.03
CA ARG A 126 -36.03 -136.96 -82.39
C ARG A 126 -36.09 -135.44 -82.55
N LEU A 127 -36.50 -134.96 -83.73
CA LEU A 127 -36.53 -133.53 -84.06
C LEU A 127 -37.64 -132.79 -83.29
N LEU A 128 -38.85 -133.37 -83.23
CA LEU A 128 -40.00 -132.80 -82.50
C LEU A 128 -39.74 -132.60 -81.00
N ALA A 129 -38.95 -133.47 -80.36
CA ALA A 129 -38.59 -133.34 -78.95
C ALA A 129 -37.63 -132.16 -78.67
N LEU A 130 -36.79 -131.82 -79.65
CA LEU A 130 -35.83 -130.73 -79.53
C LEU A 130 -36.52 -129.36 -79.68
N GLU A 131 -37.56 -129.27 -80.52
CA GLU A 131 -38.37 -128.08 -80.79
C GLU A 131 -39.09 -127.54 -79.54
N ALA A 132 -39.72 -128.44 -78.79
CA ALA A 132 -40.35 -128.11 -77.51
C ALA A 132 -39.34 -127.59 -76.47
N THR A 133 -38.09 -128.07 -76.53
CA THR A 133 -37.04 -127.68 -75.58
C THR A 133 -36.52 -126.26 -75.86
N THR A 134 -36.23 -125.93 -77.12
CA THR A 134 -35.80 -124.58 -77.52
C THR A 134 -36.90 -123.54 -77.25
N THR A 135 -38.17 -123.90 -77.41
CA THR A 135 -39.32 -123.01 -77.14
C THR A 135 -39.35 -122.52 -75.69
N GLN A 136 -39.14 -123.39 -74.69
CA GLN A 136 -39.16 -122.98 -73.28
C GLN A 136 -38.02 -122.00 -72.94
N ALA A 137 -36.82 -122.21 -73.52
CA ALA A 137 -35.66 -121.36 -73.26
C ALA A 137 -35.84 -119.90 -73.72
N VAL A 138 -36.75 -119.64 -74.68
CA VAL A 138 -37.14 -118.28 -75.10
C VAL A 138 -37.91 -117.59 -73.97
N VAL A 139 -38.93 -118.25 -73.41
CA VAL A 139 -39.79 -117.71 -72.34
C VAL A 139 -38.98 -117.38 -71.08
N ASP A 140 -38.05 -118.25 -70.71
CA ASP A 140 -37.18 -118.04 -69.54
C ASP A 140 -36.29 -116.79 -69.71
N ALA A 141 -35.84 -116.50 -70.94
CA ALA A 141 -35.04 -115.32 -71.26
C ALA A 141 -35.85 -114.02 -71.30
N GLU A 142 -37.12 -114.06 -71.75
CA GLU A 142 -38.04 -112.91 -71.68
C GLU A 142 -38.33 -112.50 -70.23
N SER A 143 -38.53 -113.48 -69.33
CA SER A 143 -38.77 -113.21 -67.91
C SER A 143 -37.58 -112.55 -67.22
N ALA A 144 -36.34 -112.95 -67.56
CA ALA A 144 -35.13 -112.38 -66.97
C ALA A 144 -34.93 -110.89 -67.34
N LEU A 145 -35.37 -110.49 -68.53
CA LEU A 145 -35.31 -109.10 -69.01
C LEU A 145 -36.20 -108.15 -68.19
N ALA A 146 -37.40 -108.61 -67.80
CA ALA A 146 -38.35 -107.81 -67.02
C ALA A 146 -37.86 -107.52 -65.58
N ASP A 147 -37.21 -108.51 -64.94
CA ASP A 147 -36.60 -108.35 -63.62
C ASP A 147 -35.46 -107.31 -63.65
N LEU A 148 -34.61 -107.35 -64.68
CA LEU A 148 -33.50 -106.41 -64.83
C LEU A 148 -33.97 -104.98 -65.09
N ALA A 149 -34.98 -104.79 -65.94
CA ALA A 149 -35.61 -103.48 -66.16
C ALA A 149 -36.18 -102.88 -64.86
N THR A 150 -36.82 -103.72 -64.04
CA THR A 150 -37.37 -103.32 -62.73
C THR A 150 -36.26 -102.90 -61.76
N ARG A 151 -35.14 -103.63 -61.71
CA ARG A 151 -33.97 -103.26 -60.88
C ARG A 151 -33.37 -101.91 -61.31
N LYS A 152 -33.21 -101.69 -62.62
CA LYS A 152 -32.68 -100.43 -63.16
C LYS A 152 -33.48 -99.23 -62.65
N GLN A 153 -34.81 -99.30 -62.73
CA GLN A 153 -35.70 -98.20 -62.31
C GLN A 153 -35.61 -97.90 -60.81
N ALA A 154 -35.35 -98.90 -59.97
CA ALA A 154 -35.14 -98.69 -58.53
C ALA A 154 -33.82 -97.93 -58.26
N THR A 155 -32.73 -98.32 -58.92
CA THR A 155 -31.42 -97.64 -58.79
C THR A 155 -31.48 -96.20 -59.31
N ASP A 156 -32.14 -95.95 -60.46
CA ASP A 156 -32.36 -94.59 -60.99
C ASP A 156 -33.08 -93.67 -59.98
N ALA A 157 -34.07 -94.22 -59.23
CA ALA A 157 -34.86 -93.45 -58.28
C ALA A 157 -34.10 -93.11 -56.98
N GLU A 158 -33.31 -94.03 -56.44
CA GLU A 158 -32.47 -93.78 -55.25
C GLU A 158 -31.42 -92.69 -55.54
N LEU A 159 -30.82 -92.74 -56.73
CA LEU A 159 -29.79 -91.80 -57.17
C LEU A 159 -30.33 -90.36 -57.33
N ALA A 160 -31.58 -90.22 -57.81
CA ALA A 160 -32.27 -88.93 -57.86
C ALA A 160 -32.51 -88.33 -56.46
N SER A 161 -32.90 -89.18 -55.48
CA SER A 161 -33.13 -88.72 -54.10
C SER A 161 -31.84 -88.21 -53.43
N LEU A 162 -30.74 -88.95 -53.55
CA LEU A 162 -29.44 -88.56 -52.99
C LEU A 162 -28.85 -87.30 -53.64
N THR A 163 -29.16 -87.09 -54.92
CA THR A 163 -28.77 -85.86 -55.65
C THR A 163 -29.48 -84.63 -55.09
N ALA A 164 -30.79 -84.73 -54.78
CA ALA A 164 -31.54 -83.63 -54.17
C ALA A 164 -31.11 -83.34 -52.72
N GLU A 165 -30.79 -84.40 -51.94
CA GLU A 165 -30.29 -84.27 -50.56
C GLU A 165 -28.94 -83.52 -50.51
N ARG A 166 -28.03 -83.81 -51.46
CA ARG A 166 -26.76 -83.08 -51.64
C ARG A 166 -26.98 -81.59 -51.91
N ASP A 167 -27.88 -81.25 -52.83
CA ASP A 167 -28.05 -79.86 -53.27
C ASP A 167 -28.72 -78.98 -52.20
N ALA A 168 -29.57 -79.57 -51.34
CA ALA A 168 -30.06 -78.89 -50.14
C ALA A 168 -28.92 -78.58 -49.15
N LEU A 169 -28.10 -79.57 -48.80
CA LEU A 169 -26.98 -79.39 -47.87
C LEU A 169 -25.91 -78.42 -48.41
N GLN A 170 -25.68 -78.40 -49.73
CA GLN A 170 -24.79 -77.40 -50.34
C GLN A 170 -25.35 -75.97 -50.19
N ALA A 171 -26.66 -75.77 -50.38
CA ALA A 171 -27.30 -74.47 -50.18
C ALA A 171 -27.26 -74.04 -48.70
N ASP A 172 -27.48 -74.96 -47.76
CA ASP A 172 -27.33 -74.70 -46.31
C ASP A 172 -25.89 -74.29 -45.96
N ALA A 173 -24.88 -74.95 -46.53
CA ALA A 173 -23.48 -74.59 -46.32
C ALA A 173 -23.16 -73.18 -46.85
N ASP A 174 -23.69 -72.80 -48.01
CA ASP A 174 -23.49 -71.45 -48.58
C ASP A 174 -24.27 -70.36 -47.79
N ALA A 175 -25.45 -70.68 -47.24
CA ALA A 175 -26.15 -69.79 -46.31
C ALA A 175 -25.35 -69.55 -45.01
N LEU A 176 -24.82 -70.62 -44.39
CA LEU A 176 -23.98 -70.52 -43.19
C LEU A 176 -22.70 -69.71 -43.44
N ARG A 177 -22.08 -69.81 -44.63
CA ARG A 177 -20.94 -68.97 -45.03
C ARG A 177 -21.31 -67.50 -45.14
N ALA A 178 -22.53 -67.17 -45.61
CA ALA A 178 -23.03 -65.80 -45.65
C ALA A 178 -23.28 -65.22 -44.25
N ASP A 179 -23.89 -66.00 -43.35
CA ASP A 179 -24.08 -65.62 -41.94
C ASP A 179 -22.74 -65.39 -41.23
N ALA A 180 -21.74 -66.25 -41.48
CA ALA A 180 -20.39 -66.09 -40.93
C ALA A 180 -19.69 -64.82 -41.45
N ALA A 181 -19.87 -64.48 -42.73
CA ALA A 181 -19.35 -63.22 -43.29
C ALA A 181 -20.02 -61.98 -42.66
N LEU A 182 -21.33 -62.06 -42.36
CA LEU A 182 -22.08 -60.98 -41.72
C LEU A 182 -21.64 -60.78 -40.26
N ALA A 183 -21.50 -61.86 -39.49
CA ALA A 183 -20.99 -61.84 -38.12
C ALA A 183 -19.54 -61.31 -38.04
N ALA A 184 -18.69 -61.65 -39.03
CA ALA A 184 -17.33 -61.11 -39.14
C ALA A 184 -17.33 -59.59 -39.41
N GLY A 185 -18.26 -59.09 -40.23
CA GLY A 185 -18.45 -57.66 -40.46
C GLY A 185 -18.91 -56.91 -39.20
N GLN A 186 -19.84 -57.50 -38.45
CA GLN A 186 -20.28 -56.96 -37.15
C GLN A 186 -19.11 -56.92 -36.14
N LEU A 187 -18.33 -58.00 -36.03
CA LEU A 187 -17.16 -58.07 -35.15
C LEU A 187 -16.10 -57.00 -35.46
N ALA A 188 -15.91 -56.66 -36.74
CA ALA A 188 -15.02 -55.57 -37.13
C ALA A 188 -15.56 -54.20 -36.65
N ALA A 189 -16.85 -53.94 -36.84
CA ALA A 189 -17.48 -52.68 -36.43
C ALA A 189 -17.49 -52.48 -34.90
N VAL A 190 -17.79 -53.53 -34.12
CA VAL A 190 -17.76 -53.46 -32.64
C VAL A 190 -16.32 -53.24 -32.14
N ARG A 191 -15.30 -53.81 -32.78
CA ARG A 191 -13.89 -53.54 -32.45
C ARG A 191 -13.46 -52.10 -32.74
N GLU A 192 -13.96 -51.48 -33.80
CA GLU A 192 -13.72 -50.05 -34.07
C GLU A 192 -14.41 -49.16 -33.02
N GLN A 193 -15.64 -49.51 -32.63
CA GLN A 193 -16.36 -48.82 -31.54
C GLN A 193 -15.65 -48.98 -30.18
N LEU A 194 -15.11 -50.16 -29.87
CA LEU A 194 -14.34 -50.43 -28.66
C LEU A 194 -13.07 -49.56 -28.61
N ALA A 195 -12.28 -49.53 -29.70
CA ALA A 195 -11.07 -48.71 -29.79
C ALA A 195 -11.38 -47.20 -29.66
N ALA A 196 -12.49 -46.73 -30.20
CA ALA A 196 -12.96 -45.35 -29.99
C ALA A 196 -13.40 -45.10 -28.53
N ALA A 197 -14.06 -46.08 -27.90
CA ALA A 197 -14.50 -45.98 -26.51
C ALA A 197 -13.33 -45.98 -25.51
N ASP A 198 -12.25 -46.73 -25.76
CA ASP A 198 -11.01 -46.73 -24.97
C ASP A 198 -10.23 -45.42 -25.11
N ALA A 199 -10.19 -44.84 -26.32
CA ALA A 199 -9.58 -43.54 -26.55
C ALA A 199 -10.32 -42.42 -25.79
N GLU A 200 -11.66 -42.46 -25.80
CA GLU A 200 -12.51 -41.53 -25.04
C GLU A 200 -12.39 -41.75 -23.52
N LEU A 201 -12.31 -43.01 -23.05
CA LEU A 201 -12.06 -43.34 -21.65
C LEU A 201 -10.72 -42.73 -21.18
N THR A 202 -9.66 -42.88 -21.97
CA THR A 202 -8.34 -42.31 -21.71
C THR A 202 -8.39 -40.77 -21.63
N ARG A 203 -9.16 -40.13 -22.54
CA ARG A 203 -9.36 -38.67 -22.56
C ARG A 203 -10.12 -38.18 -21.31
N LEU A 204 -11.16 -38.90 -20.89
CA LEU A 204 -11.95 -38.59 -19.70
C LEU A 204 -11.16 -38.79 -18.41
N GLN A 205 -10.33 -39.84 -18.33
CA GLN A 205 -9.41 -40.06 -17.21
C GLN A 205 -8.41 -38.89 -17.08
N GLY A 206 -7.82 -38.44 -18.18
CA GLY A 206 -6.94 -37.27 -18.18
C GLY A 206 -7.62 -35.97 -17.72
N LEU A 207 -8.91 -35.78 -18.05
CA LEU A 207 -9.70 -34.66 -17.55
C LEU A 207 -10.03 -34.78 -16.06
N ALA A 208 -10.33 -35.98 -15.56
CA ALA A 208 -10.57 -36.22 -14.14
C ALA A 208 -9.33 -35.92 -13.31
N THR A 209 -8.13 -36.36 -13.75
CA THR A 209 -6.86 -35.99 -13.11
C THR A 209 -6.63 -34.48 -13.14
N ALA A 210 -6.81 -33.81 -14.29
CA ALA A 210 -6.62 -32.37 -14.38
C ALA A 210 -7.60 -31.56 -13.51
N ALA A 211 -8.84 -32.04 -13.33
CA ALA A 211 -9.80 -31.44 -12.40
C ALA A 211 -9.40 -31.66 -10.93
N ALA A 212 -8.89 -32.85 -10.58
CA ALA A 212 -8.41 -33.16 -9.24
C ALA A 212 -7.14 -32.37 -8.87
N ASP A 213 -6.20 -32.21 -9.81
CA ASP A 213 -5.00 -31.39 -9.63
C ASP A 213 -5.39 -29.91 -9.45
N ALA A 214 -6.30 -29.39 -10.27
CA ALA A 214 -6.80 -28.01 -10.13
C ALA A 214 -7.52 -27.79 -8.79
N LEU A 215 -8.31 -28.76 -8.32
CA LEU A 215 -8.93 -28.74 -7.00
C LEU A 215 -7.86 -28.73 -5.89
N ALA A 216 -6.86 -29.61 -5.96
CA ALA A 216 -5.79 -29.71 -4.98
C ALA A 216 -4.95 -28.42 -4.88
N VAL A 217 -4.66 -27.76 -6.00
CA VAL A 217 -3.98 -26.45 -6.03
C VAL A 217 -4.79 -25.38 -5.29
N GLN A 218 -6.11 -25.30 -5.50
CA GLN A 218 -6.94 -24.30 -4.81
C GLN A 218 -7.18 -24.62 -3.33
N VAL A 219 -7.22 -25.90 -2.95
CA VAL A 219 -7.21 -26.31 -1.53
C VAL A 219 -5.90 -25.88 -0.85
N ALA A 220 -4.75 -26.06 -1.51
CA ALA A 220 -3.45 -25.64 -0.98
C ALA A 220 -3.32 -24.11 -0.90
N ALA A 221 -3.82 -23.37 -1.90
CA ALA A 221 -3.88 -21.91 -1.87
C ALA A 221 -4.74 -21.39 -0.71
N LEU A 222 -5.93 -21.98 -0.50
CA LEU A 222 -6.79 -21.61 0.63
C LEU A 222 -6.13 -21.89 1.98
N ALA A 223 -5.42 -23.02 2.10
CA ALA A 223 -4.71 -23.37 3.32
C ALA A 223 -3.55 -22.41 3.64
N SER A 224 -2.85 -21.86 2.63
CA SER A 224 -1.86 -20.79 2.84
C SER A 224 -2.57 -19.50 3.26
N ALA A 225 -3.54 -19.03 2.48
CA ALA A 225 -4.26 -17.79 2.75
C ALA A 225 -4.89 -17.75 4.17
N GLN A 226 -5.42 -18.88 4.64
CA GLN A 226 -5.96 -19.03 6.01
C GLN A 226 -4.87 -19.11 7.10
N ALA A 227 -3.64 -19.53 6.77
CA ALA A 227 -2.49 -19.54 7.69
C ALA A 227 -1.73 -18.20 7.72
N ASP A 228 -1.77 -17.44 6.63
CA ASP A 228 -1.14 -16.12 6.50
C ASP A 228 -2.01 -15.00 7.13
N LEU A 229 -3.35 -15.13 7.09
CA LEU A 229 -4.30 -14.15 7.66
C LEU A 229 -4.03 -13.80 9.14
N PRO A 230 -3.78 -14.74 10.08
CA PRO A 230 -3.47 -14.41 11.47
C PRO A 230 -2.17 -13.59 11.65
N ALA A 231 -1.20 -13.74 10.74
CA ALA A 231 0.02 -12.94 10.77
C ALA A 231 -0.25 -11.49 10.34
N LEU A 232 -1.05 -11.30 9.29
CA LEU A 232 -1.50 -9.96 8.86
C LEU A 232 -2.35 -9.28 9.95
N GLN A 233 -3.21 -10.03 10.64
CA GLN A 233 -3.98 -9.52 11.78
C GLN A 233 -3.06 -9.06 12.93
N ALA A 234 -2.02 -9.83 13.27
CA ALA A 234 -1.05 -9.43 14.28
C ALA A 234 -0.27 -8.16 13.90
N VAL A 235 0.06 -7.97 12.61
CA VAL A 235 0.68 -6.73 12.10
C VAL A 235 -0.27 -5.53 12.21
N ALA A 236 -1.56 -5.72 11.94
CA ALA A 236 -2.57 -4.66 12.13
C ALA A 236 -2.76 -4.30 13.61
N ASP A 237 -2.78 -5.28 14.52
CA ASP A 237 -2.84 -5.05 15.97
C ASP A 237 -1.58 -4.33 16.49
N GLU A 238 -0.38 -4.68 16.00
CA GLU A 238 0.87 -4.02 16.36
C GLU A 238 0.94 -2.58 15.81
N ALA A 239 0.45 -2.34 14.59
CA ALA A 239 0.31 -1.00 14.03
C ALA A 239 -0.70 -0.14 14.82
N ALA A 240 -1.80 -0.73 15.29
CA ALA A 240 -2.78 -0.04 16.14
C ALA A 240 -2.18 0.33 17.51
N ALA A 241 -1.39 -0.57 18.11
CA ALA A 241 -0.65 -0.29 19.34
C ALA A 241 0.41 0.81 19.15
N ALA A 242 1.13 0.80 18.03
CA ALA A 242 2.10 1.83 17.67
C ALA A 242 1.43 3.21 17.49
N LEU A 243 0.28 3.26 16.82
CA LEU A 243 -0.52 4.49 16.69
C LEU A 243 -1.00 5.01 18.06
N ALA A 244 -1.52 4.14 18.92
CA ALA A 244 -1.96 4.52 20.27
C ALA A 244 -0.80 5.10 21.10
N ALA A 245 0.38 4.49 21.04
CA ALA A 245 1.59 5.01 21.69
C ALA A 245 2.04 6.35 21.10
N ALA A 246 1.95 6.54 19.78
CA ALA A 246 2.33 7.77 19.11
C ALA A 246 1.41 8.96 19.46
N VAL A 247 0.08 8.77 19.51
CA VAL A 247 -0.83 9.86 19.93
C VAL A 247 -0.70 10.18 21.42
N GLN A 248 -0.41 9.18 22.27
CA GLN A 248 -0.12 9.42 23.69
C GLN A 248 1.16 10.25 23.84
N ALA A 249 2.22 9.93 23.10
CA ALA A 249 3.48 10.70 23.12
C ALA A 249 3.30 12.16 22.64
N VAL A 250 2.37 12.42 21.71
CA VAL A 250 1.96 13.78 21.33
C VAL A 250 1.20 14.47 22.48
N ALA A 251 0.23 13.80 23.10
CA ALA A 251 -0.54 14.36 24.23
C ALA A 251 0.34 14.69 25.45
N ASP A 252 1.26 13.79 25.81
CA ASP A 252 2.27 14.01 26.86
C ASP A 252 3.22 15.16 26.51
N ALA A 253 3.48 15.41 25.21
CA ALA A 253 4.29 16.53 24.77
C ALA A 253 3.56 17.87 24.82
N GLU A 254 2.26 17.90 24.48
CA GLU A 254 1.42 19.10 24.61
C GLU A 254 1.17 19.45 26.09
N ALA A 255 0.94 18.44 26.95
CA ALA A 255 0.83 18.63 28.40
C ALA A 255 2.14 19.15 29.02
N HIS A 256 3.29 18.58 28.65
CA HIS A 256 4.59 19.09 29.13
C HIS A 256 4.87 20.52 28.65
N LEU A 257 4.50 20.85 27.40
CA LEU A 257 4.64 22.21 26.88
C LEU A 257 3.79 23.21 27.69
N GLN A 258 2.56 22.87 28.08
CA GLN A 258 1.74 23.73 28.94
C GLN A 258 2.38 23.97 30.31
N VAL A 259 2.96 22.94 30.93
CA VAL A 259 3.68 23.07 32.22
C VAL A 259 4.90 23.97 32.08
N LEU A 260 5.68 23.82 31.00
CA LEU A 260 6.83 24.70 30.72
C LEU A 260 6.40 26.15 30.45
N THR A 261 5.31 26.37 29.71
CA THR A 261 4.76 27.72 29.48
C THR A 261 4.39 28.38 30.81
N ALA A 262 3.65 27.70 31.68
CA ALA A 262 3.26 28.24 32.98
C ALA A 262 4.47 28.50 33.91
N ALA A 263 5.55 27.71 33.79
CA ALA A 263 6.80 27.97 34.49
C ALA A 263 7.52 29.23 33.94
N GLY A 264 7.53 29.43 32.62
CA GLY A 264 8.03 30.65 31.99
C GLY A 264 7.23 31.90 32.37
N ASP A 265 5.90 31.82 32.36
CA ASP A 265 5.00 32.88 32.83
C ASP A 265 5.28 33.23 34.31
N THR A 266 5.60 32.23 35.14
CA THR A 266 5.95 32.42 36.56
C THR A 266 7.31 33.12 36.70
N ALA A 267 8.34 32.66 35.99
CA ALA A 267 9.68 33.28 36.02
C ALA A 267 9.64 34.74 35.50
N GLN A 268 8.83 35.02 34.48
CA GLN A 268 8.63 36.39 34.00
C GLN A 268 7.92 37.26 35.05
N ALA A 269 6.90 36.74 35.74
CA ALA A 269 6.22 37.46 36.81
C ALA A 269 7.12 37.74 38.02
N GLU A 270 8.06 36.84 38.35
CA GLU A 270 9.08 37.07 39.38
C GLU A 270 10.07 38.18 38.96
N LEU A 271 10.53 38.17 37.70
CA LEU A 271 11.40 39.23 37.14
C LEU A 271 10.70 40.59 37.11
N ASP A 272 9.44 40.64 36.64
CA ASP A 272 8.63 41.87 36.58
C ASP A 272 8.35 42.44 37.97
N ALA A 273 8.11 41.58 38.96
CA ALA A 273 7.93 41.99 40.36
C ALA A 273 9.22 42.60 40.94
N GLN A 274 10.38 41.98 40.70
CA GLN A 274 11.68 42.49 41.14
C GLN A 274 11.98 43.87 40.53
N LEU A 275 11.69 44.06 39.24
CA LEU A 275 11.86 45.34 38.56
C LEU A 275 10.94 46.43 39.15
N ALA A 276 9.71 46.08 39.52
CA ALA A 276 8.80 47.00 40.19
C ALA A 276 9.26 47.39 41.61
N GLU A 277 9.82 46.45 42.37
CA GLU A 277 10.39 46.74 43.70
C GLU A 277 11.63 47.62 43.60
N ILE A 278 12.49 47.40 42.60
CA ILE A 278 13.66 48.24 42.29
C ILE A 278 13.25 49.69 41.97
N ASP A 279 12.23 49.91 41.15
CA ASP A 279 11.76 51.26 40.82
C ASP A 279 11.02 51.93 42.00
N GLY A 280 10.37 51.15 42.86
CA GLY A 280 9.89 51.62 44.16
C GLY A 280 11.05 52.08 45.06
N ALA A 281 12.07 51.26 45.24
CA ALA A 281 13.25 51.55 46.06
C ALA A 281 14.05 52.76 45.54
N ARG A 282 14.11 52.98 44.21
CA ARG A 282 14.67 54.18 43.57
C ARG A 282 13.84 55.45 43.86
N THR A 283 12.52 55.33 43.89
CA THR A 283 11.61 56.45 44.21
C THR A 283 11.75 56.87 45.68
N GLU A 284 11.86 55.90 46.58
CA GLU A 284 12.16 56.14 48.00
C GLU A 284 13.56 56.74 48.18
N LEU A 285 14.59 56.22 47.49
CA LEU A 285 15.95 56.79 47.51
C LEU A 285 15.97 58.27 47.11
N ALA A 286 15.28 58.65 46.03
CA ALA A 286 15.18 60.05 45.61
C ALA A 286 14.48 60.93 46.67
N THR A 287 13.49 60.38 47.37
CA THR A 287 12.79 61.07 48.47
C THR A 287 13.69 61.28 49.68
N LEU A 288 14.44 60.25 50.08
CA LEU A 288 15.41 60.32 51.18
C LEU A 288 16.58 61.27 50.86
N GLN A 289 17.05 61.29 49.60
CA GLN A 289 18.07 62.23 49.13
C GLN A 289 17.59 63.68 49.26
N ALA A 290 16.37 64.00 48.81
CA ALA A 290 15.80 65.35 48.97
C ALA A 290 15.69 65.77 50.44
N ALA A 291 15.30 64.86 51.34
CA ALA A 291 15.23 65.12 52.78
C ALA A 291 16.63 65.33 53.41
N ALA A 292 17.65 64.57 52.97
CA ALA A 292 19.03 64.72 53.41
C ALA A 292 19.65 66.05 52.94
N ASP A 293 19.34 66.48 51.71
CA ASP A 293 19.73 67.79 51.18
C ASP A 293 19.03 68.94 51.94
N GLU A 294 17.73 68.83 52.23
CA GLU A 294 17.00 69.83 53.02
C GLU A 294 17.55 69.95 54.45
N ALA A 295 17.82 68.82 55.14
CA ALA A 295 18.43 68.82 56.46
C ALA A 295 19.85 69.41 56.45
N THR A 296 20.64 69.11 55.40
CA THR A 296 21.98 69.70 55.19
C THR A 296 21.90 71.22 54.95
N ALA A 297 20.91 71.67 54.17
CA ALA A 297 20.64 73.09 53.94
C ALA A 297 20.19 73.81 55.22
N ALA A 298 19.38 73.17 56.07
CA ALA A 298 18.98 73.72 57.37
C ALA A 298 20.18 73.91 58.31
N VAL A 299 21.12 72.95 58.37
CA VAL A 299 22.38 73.08 59.12
C VAL A 299 23.23 74.25 58.58
N ALA A 300 23.28 74.45 57.26
CA ALA A 300 24.02 75.56 56.65
C ALA A 300 23.36 76.93 56.95
N ALA A 301 22.03 77.01 56.85
CA ALA A 301 21.25 78.20 57.19
C ALA A 301 21.43 78.59 58.66
N GLN A 302 21.36 77.61 59.58
CA GLN A 302 21.55 77.84 61.01
C GLN A 302 22.95 78.37 61.34
N LYS A 303 24.00 77.81 60.73
CA LYS A 303 25.38 78.31 60.85
C LYS A 303 25.52 79.74 60.33
N SER A 304 24.83 80.08 59.24
CA SER A 304 24.79 81.45 58.71
C SER A 304 24.05 82.42 59.64
N ALA A 305 22.95 81.99 60.27
CA ALA A 305 22.20 82.79 61.24
C ALA A 305 23.03 83.10 62.49
N ILE A 306 23.72 82.10 63.06
CA ILE A 306 24.68 82.29 64.17
C ILE A 306 25.75 83.32 63.76
N ALA A 307 26.39 83.14 62.61
CA ALA A 307 27.43 84.05 62.12
C ALA A 307 26.91 85.48 61.83
N ALA A 308 25.61 85.66 61.55
CA ALA A 308 24.99 86.98 61.44
C ALA A 308 24.78 87.62 62.82
N ALA A 309 24.17 86.89 63.76
CA ALA A 309 23.91 87.37 65.11
C ALA A 309 25.21 87.63 65.90
N GLU A 310 26.31 86.90 65.64
CA GLU A 310 27.63 87.18 66.24
C GLU A 310 28.20 88.55 65.82
N ARG A 311 28.01 88.93 64.55
CA ARG A 311 28.41 90.26 64.04
C ARG A 311 27.56 91.37 64.67
N GLU A 312 26.25 91.15 64.77
CA GLU A 312 25.34 92.13 65.39
C GLU A 312 25.62 92.28 66.90
N ARG A 313 25.85 91.18 67.62
CA ARG A 313 26.31 91.21 69.02
C ARG A 313 27.60 92.02 69.16
N PHE A 314 28.54 91.90 68.23
CA PHE A 314 29.79 92.70 68.25
C PHE A 314 29.52 94.20 68.07
N THR A 315 28.64 94.60 67.13
CA THR A 315 28.28 96.02 66.95
C THR A 315 27.52 96.59 68.14
N LEU A 316 26.58 95.82 68.72
CA LEU A 316 25.84 96.21 69.93
C LEU A 316 26.74 96.34 71.17
N ASN A 317 27.70 95.43 71.34
CA ASN A 317 28.68 95.51 72.44
C ASN A 317 29.54 96.78 72.35
N HIS A 318 29.98 97.13 71.14
CA HIS A 318 30.73 98.37 70.88
C HIS A 318 29.84 99.62 71.04
N ALA A 319 28.55 99.54 70.71
CA ALA A 319 27.59 100.63 70.96
C ALA A 319 27.35 100.86 72.46
N ALA A 320 27.13 99.78 73.24
CA ALA A 320 26.99 99.85 74.69
C ALA A 320 28.24 100.44 75.36
N TYR A 321 29.44 99.97 74.98
CA TYR A 321 30.70 100.52 75.48
C TYR A 321 30.86 102.02 75.16
N ARG A 322 30.45 102.47 73.97
CA ARG A 322 30.47 103.90 73.60
C ARG A 322 29.47 104.73 74.40
N ALA A 323 28.27 104.21 74.64
CA ALA A 323 27.26 104.90 75.45
C ALA A 323 27.71 105.04 76.91
N ASP A 324 28.28 103.97 77.49
CA ASP A 324 28.87 103.98 78.82
C ASP A 324 30.03 104.99 78.93
N ALA A 325 30.94 104.99 77.96
CA ALA A 325 32.04 105.96 77.90
C ALA A 325 31.54 107.41 77.77
N ALA A 326 30.44 107.65 77.05
CA ALA A 326 29.82 108.98 76.92
C ALA A 326 29.18 109.44 78.25
N VAL A 327 28.50 108.55 78.98
CA VAL A 327 27.98 108.84 80.33
C VAL A 327 29.13 109.24 81.26
N THR A 328 30.18 108.41 81.38
CA THR A 328 31.33 108.70 82.26
C THR A 328 32.08 109.97 81.83
N ALA A 329 32.15 110.29 80.54
CA ALA A 329 32.74 111.53 80.06
C ALA A 329 31.93 112.76 80.47
N HIS A 330 30.59 112.72 80.40
CA HIS A 330 29.72 113.81 80.87
C HIS A 330 29.70 113.92 82.40
N GLU A 331 29.73 112.82 83.13
CA GLU A 331 29.86 112.83 84.61
C GLU A 331 31.18 113.48 85.04
N LYS A 332 32.29 113.18 84.36
CA LYS A 332 33.58 113.84 84.59
C LYS A 332 33.57 115.33 84.21
N ALA A 333 32.94 115.69 83.08
CA ALA A 333 32.81 117.09 82.67
C ALA A 333 31.99 117.90 83.69
N LEU A 334 30.88 117.34 84.18
CA LEU A 334 30.04 117.94 85.22
C LEU A 334 30.82 118.17 86.52
N ALA A 335 31.54 117.16 87.01
CA ALA A 335 32.38 117.30 88.22
C ALA A 335 33.51 118.36 88.03
N THR A 336 34.05 118.48 86.82
CA THR A 336 35.05 119.50 86.48
C THR A 336 34.42 120.91 86.52
N ALA A 337 33.30 121.10 85.81
CA ALA A 337 32.59 122.38 85.78
C ALA A 337 32.07 122.81 87.17
N GLN A 338 31.64 121.86 88.02
CA GLN A 338 31.29 122.13 89.43
C GLN A 338 32.50 122.60 90.26
N THR A 339 33.69 122.05 90.01
CA THR A 339 34.94 122.47 90.68
C THR A 339 35.39 123.87 90.22
N GLU A 340 35.26 124.15 88.92
CA GLU A 340 35.54 125.47 88.32
C GLU A 340 34.53 126.53 88.79
N LEU A 341 33.24 126.17 88.92
CA LEU A 341 32.23 127.04 89.51
C LEU A 341 32.58 127.40 90.96
N ALA A 342 32.98 126.43 91.78
CA ALA A 342 33.34 126.68 93.17
C ALA A 342 34.53 127.65 93.29
N THR A 343 35.56 127.51 92.44
CA THR A 343 36.70 128.43 92.43
C THR A 343 36.34 129.83 91.89
N LEU A 344 35.45 129.93 90.90
CA LEU A 344 34.94 131.22 90.41
C LEU A 344 34.05 131.94 91.44
N VAL A 345 33.29 131.21 92.25
CA VAL A 345 32.52 131.78 93.36
C VAL A 345 33.46 132.38 94.41
N THR A 346 34.50 131.64 94.83
CA THR A 346 35.52 132.19 95.76
C THR A 346 36.21 133.44 95.18
N ALA A 347 36.56 133.44 93.88
CA ALA A 347 37.13 134.61 93.23
C ALA A 347 36.16 135.80 93.12
N ALA A 348 34.84 135.56 93.04
CA ALA A 348 33.82 136.60 93.10
C ALA A 348 33.65 137.17 94.52
N ASP A 349 33.66 136.31 95.54
CA ASP A 349 33.63 136.72 96.96
C ASP A 349 34.88 137.55 97.33
N GLU A 350 36.07 137.14 96.87
CA GLU A 350 37.33 137.89 97.05
C GLU A 350 37.29 139.24 96.33
N ALA A 351 36.78 139.30 95.09
CA ALA A 351 36.62 140.55 94.35
C ALA A 351 35.61 141.51 95.04
N ALA A 352 34.51 140.98 95.59
CA ALA A 352 33.53 141.76 96.34
C ALA A 352 34.11 142.31 97.66
N ALA A 353 34.89 141.49 98.38
CA ALA A 353 35.62 141.93 99.57
C ALA A 353 36.65 143.02 99.25
N ALA A 354 37.33 142.93 98.10
CA ALA A 354 38.28 143.95 97.65
C ALA A 354 37.60 145.29 97.29
N VAL A 355 36.44 145.26 96.64
CA VAL A 355 35.61 146.47 96.41
C VAL A 355 35.24 147.12 97.74
N ALA A 356 34.63 146.37 98.67
CA ALA A 356 34.20 146.90 99.97
C ALA A 356 35.36 147.44 100.83
N ALA A 357 36.56 146.84 100.72
CA ALA A 357 37.77 147.34 101.38
C ALA A 357 38.26 148.67 100.78
N ASN A 358 38.18 148.83 99.45
CA ASN A 358 38.52 150.08 98.77
C ASN A 358 37.51 151.20 99.07
N GLU A 359 36.20 150.92 99.03
CA GLU A 359 35.14 151.88 99.41
C GLU A 359 35.37 152.43 100.83
N ARG A 360 35.73 151.55 101.77
CA ARG A 360 36.07 151.95 103.15
C ARG A 360 37.33 152.82 103.19
N ALA A 361 38.38 152.46 102.46
CA ALA A 361 39.62 153.24 102.41
C ALA A 361 39.38 154.65 101.80
N VAL A 362 38.51 154.79 100.80
CA VAL A 362 38.09 156.09 100.25
C VAL A 362 37.40 156.94 101.33
N ALA A 363 36.51 156.34 102.12
CA ALA A 363 35.81 157.03 103.22
C ALA A 363 36.78 157.46 104.35
N ASP A 364 37.67 156.58 104.77
CA ASP A 364 38.70 156.86 105.79
C ASP A 364 39.66 157.98 105.30
N ALA A 365 40.06 157.98 104.02
CA ALA A 365 40.89 159.04 103.43
C ALA A 365 40.16 160.40 103.35
N ALA A 366 38.86 160.40 103.02
CA ALA A 366 38.05 161.63 102.99
C ALA A 366 37.91 162.26 104.39
N ALA A 367 37.80 161.46 105.45
CA ALA A 367 37.80 161.94 106.83
C ALA A 367 39.13 162.59 107.24
N VAL A 368 40.27 162.06 106.78
CA VAL A 368 41.59 162.64 107.01
C VAL A 368 41.76 163.98 106.28
N VAL A 369 41.27 164.11 105.04
CA VAL A 369 41.26 165.38 104.30
C VAL A 369 40.51 166.46 105.09
N ALA A 370 39.27 166.18 105.49
CA ALA A 370 38.44 167.14 106.22
C ALA A 370 39.07 167.61 107.55
N GLY A 371 39.66 166.69 108.32
CA GLY A 371 40.33 167.03 109.59
C GLY A 371 41.62 167.87 109.43
N LEU A 372 42.26 167.82 108.26
CA LEU A 372 43.41 168.67 107.93
C LEU A 372 43.00 170.06 107.45
N GLU A 373 41.86 170.19 106.76
CA GLU A 373 41.28 171.48 106.38
C GLU A 373 40.84 172.30 107.61
N GLU A 374 40.24 171.64 108.61
CA GLU A 374 39.85 172.25 109.89
C GLU A 374 41.06 172.82 110.64
N GLN A 375 42.12 172.02 110.81
CA GLN A 375 43.36 172.46 111.48
C GLN A 375 44.06 173.62 110.75
N LEU A 376 43.98 173.66 109.42
CA LEU A 376 44.56 174.73 108.61
C LEU A 376 43.81 176.06 108.81
N ALA A 377 42.49 176.01 108.97
CA ALA A 377 41.67 177.19 109.24
C ALA A 377 41.99 177.80 110.62
N ASP A 378 42.07 176.99 111.67
CA ASP A 378 42.41 177.43 113.03
C ASP A 378 43.79 178.09 113.11
N ALA A 379 44.81 177.48 112.51
CA ALA A 379 46.17 178.04 112.47
C ALA A 379 46.21 179.39 111.74
N THR A 380 45.44 179.53 110.65
CA THR A 380 45.33 180.78 109.89
C THR A 380 44.64 181.89 110.71
N ALA A 381 43.58 181.55 111.46
CA ALA A 381 42.88 182.50 112.33
C ALA A 381 43.77 182.98 113.50
N ALA A 382 44.52 182.07 114.12
CA ALA A 382 45.46 182.42 115.19
C ALA A 382 46.60 183.32 114.71
N LEU A 383 47.12 183.09 113.50
CA LEU A 383 48.12 183.96 112.86
C LEU A 383 47.58 185.38 112.64
N ALA A 384 46.35 185.53 112.14
CA ALA A 384 45.72 186.83 111.96
C ALA A 384 45.54 187.61 113.29
N ALA A 385 45.11 186.94 114.36
CA ALA A 385 44.96 187.55 115.68
C ALA A 385 46.29 188.11 116.22
N LYS A 386 47.39 187.37 116.05
CA LYS A 386 48.72 187.79 116.51
C LYS A 386 49.29 189.01 115.78
N GLN A 387 48.89 189.26 114.53
CA GLN A 387 49.25 190.48 113.81
C GLN A 387 48.59 191.74 114.42
N VAL A 388 47.36 191.60 114.95
CA VAL A 388 46.63 192.71 115.59
C VAL A 388 47.22 193.05 116.96
N GLU A 389 47.59 192.04 117.76
CA GLU A 389 48.34 192.25 119.02
C GLU A 389 49.66 192.99 118.78
N LEU A 390 50.39 192.58 117.72
CA LEU A 390 51.69 193.16 117.35
C LEU A 390 51.59 194.65 116.98
N ALA A 391 50.61 195.01 116.14
CA ALA A 391 50.37 196.40 115.75
C ALA A 391 50.01 197.28 116.96
N THR A 392 49.12 196.79 117.83
CA THR A 392 48.68 197.51 119.04
C THR A 392 49.87 197.83 119.95
N ALA A 393 50.76 196.87 120.18
CA ALA A 393 51.95 197.09 121.02
C ALA A 393 52.96 198.09 120.42
N GLN A 394 53.03 198.21 119.08
CA GLN A 394 53.88 199.18 118.38
C GLN A 394 53.38 200.62 118.55
N ASP A 395 52.06 200.85 118.46
CA ASP A 395 51.46 202.18 118.64
C ASP A 395 51.62 202.69 120.09
N GLU A 396 51.39 201.82 121.09
CA GLU A 396 51.60 202.16 122.50
C GLU A 396 53.06 202.53 122.81
N LEU A 397 54.02 201.81 122.20
CA LEU A 397 55.45 202.09 122.31
C LEU A 397 55.81 203.47 121.72
N ALA A 398 55.17 203.88 120.63
CA ALA A 398 55.35 205.21 120.04
C ALA A 398 54.77 206.31 120.94
N ALA A 399 53.55 206.11 121.48
CA ALA A 399 52.91 207.06 122.39
C ALA A 399 53.73 207.32 123.66
N LEU A 400 54.31 206.26 124.26
CA LEU A 400 55.18 206.37 125.43
C LEU A 400 56.44 207.22 125.14
N ARG A 401 57.08 207.02 123.97
CA ARG A 401 58.25 207.82 123.55
C ARG A 401 57.90 209.30 123.40
N GLY A 402 56.75 209.64 122.83
CA GLY A 402 56.27 211.01 122.73
C GLY A 402 55.94 211.65 124.09
N ARG A 403 55.43 210.88 125.05
CA ARG A 403 55.17 211.37 126.42
C ARG A 403 56.47 211.70 127.18
N LYS A 404 57.55 210.94 126.94
CA LYS A 404 58.86 211.16 127.56
C LYS A 404 59.42 212.55 127.23
N THR A 405 59.56 212.86 125.95
CA THR A 405 60.15 214.13 125.47
C THR A 405 59.33 215.36 125.84
N PHE A 406 57.99 215.22 125.94
CA PHE A 406 57.13 216.29 126.44
C PHE A 406 57.51 216.71 127.88
N LEU A 407 57.58 215.75 128.81
CA LEU A 407 57.89 216.00 130.22
C LEU A 407 59.28 216.61 130.40
N GLU A 408 60.26 216.09 129.64
CA GLU A 408 61.65 216.54 129.61
C GLU A 408 61.76 218.06 129.34
N SER A 409 60.98 218.56 128.37
CA SER A 409 60.96 219.97 127.99
C SER A 409 60.33 220.88 129.05
N GLU A 410 59.26 220.42 129.70
CA GLU A 410 58.46 221.24 130.61
C GLU A 410 59.08 221.32 132.01
N ILE A 411 59.76 220.25 132.45
CA ILE A 411 60.65 220.25 133.62
C ILE A 411 61.67 221.41 133.51
N ALA A 412 62.33 221.54 132.36
CA ALA A 412 63.36 222.57 132.14
C ALA A 412 62.78 224.00 132.12
N ARG A 413 61.56 224.18 131.61
CA ARG A 413 60.85 225.48 131.65
C ARG A 413 60.60 225.91 133.10
N LEU A 414 60.23 224.96 133.95
CA LEU A 414 59.86 225.18 135.35
C LEU A 414 61.05 225.45 136.31
N GLU A 415 62.32 225.47 135.87
CA GLU A 415 63.48 225.78 136.74
C GLU A 415 63.97 227.25 136.67
N LYS A 416 63.55 228.04 135.67
CA LYS A 416 64.31 229.23 135.22
C LYS A 416 63.90 230.62 135.75
N GLU A 417 62.79 230.73 136.49
CA GLU A 417 62.12 232.01 136.82
C GLU A 417 62.39 232.41 138.28
N LYS A 418 62.71 233.69 138.55
CA LYS A 418 63.28 234.12 139.86
C LYS A 418 62.72 235.40 140.49
N GLY A 419 61.76 236.07 139.86
CA GLY A 419 60.96 237.14 140.49
C GLY A 419 59.59 236.60 140.90
N GLY A 420 59.01 237.14 141.98
CA GLY A 420 57.67 236.75 142.46
C GLY A 420 57.52 236.87 143.97
N THR A 421 56.28 236.81 144.43
CA THR A 421 55.92 236.65 145.84
C THR A 421 56.27 235.25 146.36
N LYS A 422 56.19 235.08 147.69
CA LYS A 422 56.56 233.84 148.37
C LYS A 422 55.74 232.63 147.91
N GLU A 423 54.47 232.84 147.58
CA GLU A 423 53.51 231.79 147.28
C GLU A 423 53.62 231.29 145.82
N GLU A 424 53.93 232.17 144.86
CA GLU A 424 54.18 231.80 143.45
C GLU A 424 55.37 230.85 143.33
N LYS A 425 56.41 231.05 144.14
CA LYS A 425 57.61 230.22 144.16
C LYS A 425 57.31 228.79 144.62
N LYS A 426 56.44 228.63 145.61
CA LYS A 426 56.05 227.34 146.21
C LYS A 426 55.23 226.47 145.26
N ALA A 427 54.36 227.08 144.43
CA ALA A 427 53.62 226.35 143.39
C ALA A 427 54.54 225.75 142.32
N ARG A 428 55.63 226.47 141.99
CA ARG A 428 56.60 226.12 140.96
C ARG A 428 57.42 224.88 141.31
N GLU A 429 57.87 224.78 142.57
CA GLU A 429 58.61 223.63 143.10
C GLU A 429 57.76 222.34 143.13
N ALA A 430 56.46 222.45 143.41
CA ALA A 430 55.54 221.31 143.39
C ALA A 430 55.35 220.73 141.98
N LEU A 431 55.14 221.59 140.97
CA LEU A 431 54.94 221.20 139.57
C LEU A 431 56.17 220.47 139.00
N LEU A 432 57.37 220.97 139.32
CA LEU A 432 58.65 220.37 138.98
C LEU A 432 58.82 218.94 139.52
N THR A 433 58.38 218.74 140.77
CA THR A 433 58.48 217.45 141.47
C THR A 433 57.58 216.40 140.80
N ALA A 434 56.38 216.81 140.36
CA ALA A 434 55.43 215.93 139.68
C ALA A 434 55.96 215.43 138.32
N TYR A 435 56.44 216.32 137.44
CA TYR A 435 56.89 215.89 136.11
C TYR A 435 58.19 215.08 136.15
N LYS A 436 59.12 215.35 137.07
CA LYS A 436 60.31 214.52 137.27
C LYS A 436 59.96 213.08 137.70
N ALA A 437 58.90 212.90 138.50
CA ALA A 437 58.40 211.58 138.87
C ALA A 437 57.74 210.85 137.69
N GLU A 438 56.94 211.53 136.87
CA GLU A 438 56.29 210.92 135.69
C GLU A 438 57.32 210.46 134.65
N PHE A 439 58.33 211.30 134.36
CA PHE A 439 59.38 211.00 133.38
C PHE A 439 60.16 209.72 133.72
N ALA A 440 60.53 209.54 134.99
CA ALA A 440 61.30 208.39 135.46
C ALA A 440 60.59 207.04 135.27
N GLY A 441 59.26 207.03 135.16
CA GLY A 441 58.47 205.81 134.96
C GLY A 441 58.34 205.35 133.49
N ILE A 442 58.74 206.17 132.51
CA ILE A 442 58.42 205.91 131.10
C ILE A 442 59.40 204.92 130.43
N ASP A 443 60.69 204.96 130.77
CA ASP A 443 61.69 204.07 130.16
C ASP A 443 61.40 202.58 130.44
N ALA A 444 60.93 202.25 131.65
CA ALA A 444 60.52 200.89 132.00
C ALA A 444 59.37 200.38 131.09
N ARG A 445 58.39 201.23 130.80
CA ARG A 445 57.25 200.90 129.92
C ARG A 445 57.66 200.75 128.45
N ILE A 446 58.64 201.54 128.00
CA ILE A 446 59.21 201.44 126.65
C ILE A 446 59.97 200.10 126.47
N ALA A 447 60.73 199.68 127.49
CA ALA A 447 61.43 198.40 127.46
C ALA A 447 60.44 197.21 127.43
N ASP A 448 59.42 197.23 128.29
CA ASP A 448 58.39 196.20 128.39
C ASP A 448 57.64 195.97 127.07
N LYS A 449 57.13 197.06 126.44
CA LYS A 449 56.46 196.97 125.13
C LYS A 449 57.40 196.54 124.00
N SER A 450 58.69 196.91 124.06
CA SER A 450 59.69 196.43 123.08
C SER A 450 59.89 194.90 123.19
N SER A 451 59.84 194.35 124.40
CA SER A 451 59.88 192.90 124.63
C SER A 451 58.63 192.20 124.08
N GLN A 452 57.44 192.75 124.37
CA GLN A 452 56.16 192.17 123.92
C GLN A 452 56.08 192.08 122.38
N ILE A 453 56.53 193.11 121.66
CA ILE A 453 56.62 193.13 120.18
C ILE A 453 57.49 191.97 119.68
N SER A 454 58.65 191.71 120.30
CA SER A 454 59.55 190.64 119.88
C SER A 454 58.98 189.25 120.12
N GLY A 455 58.19 189.06 121.19
CA GLY A 455 57.49 187.79 121.45
C GLY A 455 56.44 187.49 120.37
N LEU A 456 55.62 188.49 120.03
CA LEU A 456 54.56 188.36 119.02
C LEU A 456 55.10 188.09 117.60
N GLN A 457 56.30 188.58 117.28
CA GLN A 457 57.00 188.22 116.04
C GLN A 457 57.47 186.76 116.01
N GLY A 458 57.81 186.19 117.18
CA GLY A 458 58.11 184.75 117.33
C GLY A 458 56.87 183.87 117.19
N ASP A 459 55.75 184.26 117.81
CA ASP A 459 54.45 183.58 117.67
C ASP A 459 54.04 183.45 116.19
N LEU A 460 54.10 184.56 115.45
CA LEU A 460 53.75 184.61 114.01
C LEU A 460 54.63 183.71 113.14
N THR A 461 55.93 183.68 113.41
CA THR A 461 56.88 182.82 112.67
C THR A 461 56.59 181.33 112.92
N THR A 462 56.17 180.99 114.13
CA THR A 462 55.81 179.61 114.51
C THR A 462 54.51 179.17 113.85
N LEU A 463 53.49 180.03 113.83
CA LEU A 463 52.20 179.75 113.20
C LEU A 463 52.29 179.57 111.68
N GLN A 464 53.13 180.35 110.99
CA GLN A 464 53.34 180.16 109.54
C GLN A 464 53.91 178.77 109.23
N ALA A 465 54.88 178.30 110.00
CA ALA A 465 55.47 176.96 109.81
C ALA A 465 54.46 175.81 110.05
N GLN A 466 53.46 176.03 110.91
CA GLN A 466 52.36 175.07 111.12
C GLN A 466 51.42 175.03 109.90
N ILE A 467 51.06 176.19 109.34
CA ILE A 467 50.24 176.30 108.12
C ILE A 467 50.93 175.61 106.93
N ASP A 468 52.23 175.83 106.75
CA ASP A 468 53.00 175.22 105.66
C ASP A 468 53.05 173.67 105.79
N SER A 469 53.19 173.16 107.02
CA SER A 469 53.17 171.71 107.31
C SER A 469 51.81 171.07 107.04
N LEU A 470 50.71 171.72 107.46
CA LEU A 470 49.35 171.23 107.25
C LEU A 470 48.98 171.18 105.77
N ASN A 471 49.38 172.18 104.97
CA ASN A 471 49.20 172.17 103.51
C ASN A 471 49.88 170.96 102.82
N ALA A 472 51.09 170.59 103.26
CA ALA A 472 51.79 169.43 102.72
C ALA A 472 51.09 168.09 103.06
N GLN A 473 50.55 167.97 104.27
CA GLN A 473 49.76 166.82 104.68
C GLN A 473 48.44 166.73 103.90
N LEU A 474 47.72 167.85 103.76
CA LEU A 474 46.47 167.93 103.00
C LEU A 474 46.65 167.57 101.52
N THR A 475 47.77 167.99 100.92
CA THR A 475 48.13 167.60 99.54
C THR A 475 48.33 166.08 99.41
N THR A 476 48.98 165.47 100.41
CA THR A 476 49.25 164.01 100.44
C THR A 476 47.96 163.20 100.66
N ALA A 477 47.07 163.67 101.52
CA ALA A 477 45.77 163.04 101.77
C ALA A 477 44.87 163.08 100.52
N ASN A 478 44.84 164.22 99.81
CA ASN A 478 44.09 164.37 98.56
C ASN A 478 44.61 163.44 97.44
N ALA A 479 45.93 163.32 97.28
CA ALA A 479 46.52 162.37 96.33
C ALA A 479 46.14 160.91 96.67
N THR A 480 46.16 160.54 97.95
CA THR A 480 45.76 159.22 98.43
C THR A 480 44.27 158.92 98.12
N SER A 481 43.39 159.91 98.30
CA SER A 481 41.96 159.77 97.98
C SER A 481 41.73 159.55 96.48
N ALA A 482 42.46 160.28 95.61
CA ALA A 482 42.35 160.13 94.15
C ALA A 482 42.80 158.74 93.65
N ASP A 483 43.93 158.22 94.15
CA ASP A 483 44.41 156.89 93.80
C ASP A 483 43.45 155.77 94.24
N LEU A 484 42.81 155.92 95.40
CA LEU A 484 41.81 154.96 95.88
C LEU A 484 40.54 155.00 95.03
N GLN A 485 40.07 156.20 94.63
CA GLN A 485 38.93 156.35 93.71
C GLN A 485 39.22 155.77 92.32
N ALA A 486 40.46 155.87 91.82
CA ALA A 486 40.87 155.25 90.57
C ALA A 486 40.84 153.71 90.62
N GLN A 487 41.20 153.12 91.77
CA GLN A 487 41.17 151.66 91.99
C GLN A 487 39.74 151.10 92.01
N ALA A 488 38.75 151.86 92.51
CA ALA A 488 37.35 151.42 92.62
C ALA A 488 36.79 150.91 91.27
N GLY A 489 37.03 151.64 90.17
CA GLY A 489 36.54 151.25 88.85
C GLY A 489 37.16 149.96 88.30
N ALA A 490 38.43 149.68 88.62
CA ALA A 490 39.10 148.45 88.23
C ALA A 490 38.59 147.24 89.03
N LEU A 491 38.36 147.41 90.34
CA LEU A 491 37.80 146.38 91.21
C LEU A 491 36.36 146.05 90.83
N GLN A 492 35.51 147.05 90.57
CA GLN A 492 34.13 146.85 90.13
C GLN A 492 34.04 146.12 88.77
N THR A 493 34.97 146.42 87.86
CA THR A 493 35.08 145.71 86.56
C THR A 493 35.47 144.25 86.77
N THR A 494 36.41 143.98 87.70
CA THR A 494 36.86 142.62 88.04
C THR A 494 35.72 141.79 88.63
N LEU A 495 34.98 142.35 89.60
CA LEU A 495 33.80 141.72 90.19
C LEU A 495 32.71 141.42 89.16
N SER A 496 32.45 142.35 88.25
CA SER A 496 31.46 142.16 87.18
C SER A 496 31.84 141.01 86.25
N ALA A 497 33.13 140.85 85.96
CA ALA A 497 33.65 139.77 85.11
C ALA A 497 33.60 138.39 85.82
N THR A 498 33.93 138.31 87.12
CA THR A 498 33.84 137.04 87.87
C THR A 498 32.40 136.58 88.06
N VAL A 499 31.45 137.49 88.32
CA VAL A 499 30.01 137.17 88.39
C VAL A 499 29.49 136.62 87.06
N ALA A 500 29.84 137.24 85.92
CA ALA A 500 29.44 136.74 84.61
C ALA A 500 30.04 135.35 84.30
N ALA A 501 31.26 135.05 84.76
CA ALA A 501 31.87 133.73 84.63
C ALA A 501 31.18 132.67 85.51
N VAL A 502 30.75 133.03 86.72
CA VAL A 502 29.92 132.18 87.60
C VAL A 502 28.59 131.84 86.92
N GLU A 503 27.88 132.81 86.36
CA GLU A 503 26.62 132.57 85.64
C GLU A 503 26.80 131.64 84.43
N ALA A 504 27.85 131.86 83.63
CA ALA A 504 28.17 131.01 82.49
C ALA A 504 28.42 129.55 82.89
N LYS A 505 29.21 129.30 83.95
CA LYS A 505 29.46 127.93 84.44
C LYS A 505 28.21 127.27 85.04
N GLN A 506 27.30 128.03 85.66
CA GLN A 506 26.00 127.48 86.08
C GLN A 506 25.14 127.04 84.88
N VAL A 507 25.20 127.73 83.73
CA VAL A 507 24.47 127.31 82.51
C VAL A 507 25.09 126.06 81.90
N GLU A 508 26.42 125.95 81.89
CA GLU A 508 27.14 124.75 81.45
C GLU A 508 26.76 123.52 82.30
N ILE A 509 26.77 123.66 83.63
CA ILE A 509 26.36 122.62 84.59
C ILE A 509 24.92 122.14 84.33
N ARG A 510 23.94 123.05 84.24
CA ARG A 510 22.55 122.69 83.94
C ARG A 510 22.40 121.95 82.60
N THR A 511 23.23 122.29 81.62
CA THR A 511 23.21 121.65 80.29
C THR A 511 23.76 120.22 80.36
N LEU A 512 24.85 120.00 81.10
CA LEU A 512 25.42 118.66 81.35
C LEU A 512 24.48 117.79 82.18
N GLU A 513 23.84 118.36 83.22
CA GLU A 513 22.83 117.68 84.05
C GLU A 513 21.61 117.25 83.23
N ALA A 514 21.11 118.10 82.32
CA ALA A 514 19.98 117.78 81.44
C ALA A 514 20.30 116.71 80.39
N ALA A 515 21.56 116.56 79.97
CA ALA A 515 21.99 115.56 78.98
C ALA A 515 22.16 114.15 79.58
N LEU A 516 22.54 114.04 80.87
CA LEU A 516 22.85 112.77 81.53
C LEU A 516 21.71 111.73 81.52
N PRO A 517 20.42 112.08 81.75
CA PRO A 517 19.32 111.12 81.67
C PRO A 517 19.19 110.44 80.29
N ALA A 518 19.33 111.21 79.21
CA ALA A 518 19.22 110.68 77.84
C ALA A 518 20.39 109.75 77.49
N LEU A 519 21.60 110.09 77.93
CA LEU A 519 22.78 109.22 77.76
C LEU A 519 22.67 107.92 78.58
N ARG A 520 22.18 107.99 79.82
CA ARG A 520 21.95 106.81 80.67
C ARG A 520 20.82 105.91 80.14
N ALA A 521 19.77 106.48 79.53
CA ALA A 521 18.77 105.71 78.80
C ALA A 521 19.42 104.99 77.60
N THR A 522 20.13 105.72 76.73
CA THR A 522 20.85 105.16 75.56
C THR A 522 21.79 104.02 75.94
N ALA A 523 22.52 104.15 77.06
CA ALA A 523 23.39 103.10 77.59
C ALA A 523 22.60 101.86 78.08
N THR A 524 21.45 102.07 78.72
CA THR A 524 20.56 101.00 79.18
C THR A 524 19.97 100.23 77.99
N ASP A 525 19.48 100.95 76.97
CA ASP A 525 18.88 100.36 75.77
C ASP A 525 19.91 99.56 74.96
N ALA A 526 21.13 100.09 74.81
CA ALA A 526 22.22 99.38 74.13
C ALA A 526 22.63 98.08 74.86
N ARG A 527 22.65 98.09 76.21
CA ARG A 527 22.88 96.88 77.03
C ARG A 527 21.72 95.89 76.97
N ALA A 528 20.48 96.36 76.90
CA ALA A 528 19.30 95.52 76.74
C ALA A 528 19.30 94.81 75.36
N ALA A 529 19.59 95.54 74.28
CA ALA A 529 19.74 94.99 72.94
C ALA A 529 20.90 93.97 72.85
N LEU A 530 22.04 94.26 73.49
CA LEU A 530 23.15 93.31 73.59
C LEU A 530 22.74 92.01 74.31
N THR A 531 22.03 92.12 75.44
CA THR A 531 21.52 90.96 76.20
C THR A 531 20.53 90.15 75.36
N ALA A 532 19.63 90.80 74.62
CA ALA A 532 18.68 90.13 73.73
C ALA A 532 19.41 89.33 72.62
N LYS A 533 20.44 89.90 71.98
CA LYS A 533 21.25 89.16 71.00
C LYS A 533 22.17 88.10 71.59
N GLN A 534 22.53 88.18 72.87
CA GLN A 534 23.20 87.09 73.58
C GLN A 534 22.25 85.91 73.82
N ALA A 535 20.98 86.16 74.15
CA ALA A 535 19.96 85.12 74.26
C ALA A 535 19.65 84.47 72.90
N GLU A 536 19.41 85.28 71.85
CA GLU A 536 19.18 84.80 70.49
C GLU A 536 20.33 83.91 69.99
N LEU A 537 21.58 84.28 70.28
CA LEU A 537 22.74 83.45 69.95
C LEU A 537 22.77 82.12 70.72
N ALA A 538 22.37 82.11 72.00
CA ALA A 538 22.31 80.88 72.78
C ALA A 538 21.24 79.92 72.22
N ASP A 539 20.06 80.43 71.87
CA ASP A 539 18.98 79.64 71.25
C ASP A 539 19.40 79.10 69.87
N LEU A 540 20.00 79.95 69.03
CA LEU A 540 20.51 79.54 67.72
C LEU A 540 21.62 78.47 67.83
N GLN A 541 22.52 78.60 68.81
CA GLN A 541 23.56 77.61 69.07
C GLN A 541 23.00 76.31 69.68
N ALA A 542 21.96 76.37 70.51
CA ALA A 542 21.32 75.20 71.11
C ALA A 542 20.52 74.37 70.09
N ALA A 543 19.95 75.00 69.06
CA ALA A 543 19.24 74.30 67.99
C ALA A 543 20.17 73.58 66.99
N LEU A 544 21.43 74.03 66.86
CA LEU A 544 22.35 73.52 65.83
C LEU A 544 22.68 72.02 65.96
N PRO A 545 22.98 71.45 67.15
CA PRO A 545 23.25 70.01 67.28
C PRO A 545 22.09 69.12 66.82
N ALA A 546 20.84 69.49 67.10
CA ALA A 546 19.67 68.71 66.69
C ALA A 546 19.53 68.67 65.16
N LEU A 547 19.78 69.78 64.47
CA LEU A 547 19.82 69.83 63.00
C LEU A 547 21.00 69.00 62.44
N GLN A 548 22.15 68.99 63.12
CA GLN A 548 23.30 68.18 62.71
C GLN A 548 23.04 66.67 62.86
N THR A 549 22.33 66.25 63.92
CA THR A 549 21.85 64.86 64.06
C THR A 549 20.86 64.53 62.94
N ALA A 550 19.81 65.33 62.75
CA ALA A 550 18.81 65.07 61.69
C ALA A 550 19.43 64.97 60.28
N ALA A 551 20.46 65.76 59.98
CA ALA A 551 21.19 65.67 58.71
C ALA A 551 22.07 64.41 58.59
N ALA A 552 22.62 63.91 59.70
CA ALA A 552 23.38 62.65 59.72
C ALA A 552 22.44 61.44 59.60
N ASP A 553 21.35 61.42 60.37
CA ASP A 553 20.33 60.36 60.34
C ASP A 553 19.72 60.21 58.92
N ALA A 554 19.43 61.33 58.25
CA ALA A 554 18.95 61.32 56.87
C ALA A 554 19.99 60.79 55.87
N GLN A 555 21.28 61.07 56.07
CA GLN A 555 22.36 60.50 55.24
C GLN A 555 22.55 59.00 55.50
N GLU A 556 22.34 58.51 56.73
CA GLU A 556 22.36 57.08 57.04
C GLU A 556 21.17 56.34 56.39
N LEU A 557 19.97 56.93 56.39
CA LEU A 557 18.81 56.39 55.66
C LEU A 557 19.07 56.30 54.14
N VAL A 558 19.69 57.33 53.53
CA VAL A 558 20.11 57.28 52.12
C VAL A 558 21.12 56.14 51.88
N ALA A 559 22.11 55.95 52.77
CA ALA A 559 23.11 54.90 52.64
C ALA A 559 22.50 53.48 52.80
N ALA A 560 21.52 53.32 53.71
CA ALA A 560 20.75 52.10 53.86
C ALA A 560 19.96 51.79 52.58
N GLN A 561 19.26 52.77 52.02
CA GLN A 561 18.45 52.58 50.81
C GLN A 561 19.29 52.27 49.56
N VAL A 562 20.47 52.89 49.41
CA VAL A 562 21.45 52.51 48.36
C VAL A 562 21.93 51.06 48.53
N THR A 563 21.97 50.56 49.77
CA THR A 563 22.37 49.17 50.05
C THR A 563 21.23 48.19 49.76
N ALA A 564 19.98 48.54 50.09
CA ALA A 564 18.79 47.75 49.74
C ALA A 564 18.61 47.65 48.21
N LEU A 565 18.70 48.78 47.50
CA LEU A 565 18.61 48.81 46.04
C LEU A 565 19.64 47.91 45.36
N ARG A 566 20.89 47.89 45.86
CA ARG A 566 21.95 46.99 45.36
C ARG A 566 21.67 45.51 45.62
N ALA A 567 20.95 45.16 46.68
CA ALA A 567 20.56 43.77 46.93
C ALA A 567 19.52 43.33 45.89
N LEU A 568 18.48 44.14 45.67
CA LEU A 568 17.44 43.88 44.67
C LEU A 568 18.03 43.78 43.25
N GLU A 569 18.91 44.72 42.87
CA GLU A 569 19.60 44.74 41.57
C GLU A 569 20.54 43.52 41.37
N ALA A 570 21.00 42.88 42.45
CA ALA A 570 21.88 41.70 42.37
C ALA A 570 21.14 40.39 42.10
N GLU A 571 19.81 40.35 42.24
CA GLU A 571 18.98 39.17 41.97
C GLU A 571 18.49 39.10 40.52
N LEU A 572 18.42 40.25 39.83
CA LEU A 572 18.05 40.35 38.41
C LEU A 572 18.79 39.39 37.47
N PRO A 573 20.11 39.13 37.58
CA PRO A 573 20.81 38.21 36.67
C PRO A 573 20.32 36.75 36.80
N MET A 574 19.95 36.32 38.00
CA MET A 574 19.37 34.99 38.23
C MET A 574 17.96 34.92 37.65
N LEU A 575 17.12 35.91 37.91
CA LEU A 575 15.75 35.95 37.40
C LEU A 575 15.72 36.03 35.86
N THR A 576 16.65 36.76 35.25
CA THR A 576 16.82 36.82 33.79
C THR A 576 17.24 35.44 33.24
N SER A 577 18.21 34.76 33.87
CA SER A 577 18.60 33.40 33.46
C SER A 577 17.43 32.42 33.58
N ASN A 578 16.65 32.47 34.66
CA ASN A 578 15.47 31.62 34.83
C ASN A 578 14.44 31.81 33.69
N VAL A 579 14.24 33.05 33.23
CA VAL A 579 13.37 33.37 32.09
C VAL A 579 13.95 32.84 30.79
N ASP A 580 15.25 33.06 30.52
CA ASP A 580 15.92 32.58 29.31
C ASP A 580 15.92 31.02 29.24
N ASP A 581 16.24 30.35 30.35
CA ASP A 581 16.24 28.89 30.47
C ASP A 581 14.81 28.31 30.27
N ALA A 582 13.78 28.97 30.81
CA ALA A 582 12.39 28.57 30.61
C ALA A 582 11.94 28.76 29.16
N GLN A 583 12.29 29.90 28.51
CA GLN A 583 12.00 30.14 27.10
C GLN A 583 12.70 29.11 26.20
N GLN A 584 13.95 28.75 26.49
CA GLN A 584 14.68 27.71 25.78
C GLN A 584 14.00 26.34 25.92
N ALA A 585 13.59 25.95 27.14
CA ALA A 585 12.88 24.69 27.38
C ALA A 585 11.53 24.62 26.65
N ILE A 586 10.77 25.72 26.60
CA ILE A 586 9.54 25.86 25.82
C ILE A 586 9.84 25.67 24.33
N ALA A 587 10.88 26.34 23.81
CA ALA A 587 11.27 26.27 22.40
C ALA A 587 11.70 24.85 21.99
N ASP A 588 12.53 24.18 22.80
CA ASP A 588 12.97 22.80 22.55
C ASP A 588 11.79 21.83 22.57
N ARG A 589 10.87 21.95 23.55
CA ARG A 589 9.68 21.07 23.59
C ARG A 589 8.76 21.32 22.39
N ALA A 590 8.54 22.58 22.01
CA ALA A 590 7.80 22.94 20.81
C ALA A 590 8.44 22.41 19.52
N ALA A 591 9.78 22.37 19.43
CA ALA A 591 10.51 21.82 18.29
C ALA A 591 10.37 20.29 18.16
N THR A 592 10.21 19.55 19.27
CA THR A 592 9.97 18.08 19.21
C THR A 592 8.56 17.71 18.73
N LEU A 593 7.57 18.58 18.92
CA LEU A 593 6.15 18.27 18.68
C LEU A 593 5.80 17.94 17.21
N PRO A 594 6.29 18.66 16.19
CA PRO A 594 6.13 18.28 14.79
C PRO A 594 6.64 16.87 14.47
N GLY A 595 7.76 16.45 15.06
CA GLY A 595 8.32 15.11 14.87
C GLY A 595 7.41 14.01 15.44
N LEU A 596 6.90 14.21 16.66
CA LEU A 596 5.96 13.28 17.29
C LEU A 596 4.63 13.18 16.52
N ARG A 597 4.13 14.31 15.99
CA ARG A 597 2.94 14.33 15.13
C ARG A 597 3.17 13.64 13.78
N GLN A 598 4.38 13.71 13.22
CA GLN A 598 4.73 12.92 12.03
C GLN A 598 4.73 11.42 12.33
N VAL A 599 5.33 10.98 13.44
CA VAL A 599 5.30 9.56 13.86
C VAL A 599 3.87 9.05 14.04
N ALA A 600 2.95 9.87 14.57
CA ALA A 600 1.53 9.52 14.66
C ALA A 600 0.85 9.43 13.28
N ALA A 601 1.22 10.29 12.32
CA ALA A 601 0.71 10.20 10.94
C ALA A 601 1.25 8.96 10.21
N ASP A 602 2.54 8.65 10.36
CA ASP A 602 3.18 7.47 9.78
C ASP A 602 2.58 6.17 10.34
N ALA A 603 2.32 6.11 11.66
CA ALA A 603 1.63 5.00 12.30
C ALA A 603 0.15 4.88 11.87
N THR A 604 -0.51 6.01 11.54
CA THR A 604 -1.88 5.99 10.97
C THR A 604 -1.87 5.38 9.57
N ALA A 605 -0.88 5.70 8.74
CA ALA A 605 -0.72 5.10 7.42
C ALA A 605 -0.43 3.60 7.52
N ALA A 606 0.53 3.19 8.36
CA ALA A 606 0.88 1.79 8.57
C ALA A 606 -0.31 0.93 9.05
N LEU A 607 -1.17 1.47 9.92
CA LEU A 607 -2.41 0.80 10.33
C LEU A 607 -3.41 0.67 9.18
N ALA A 608 -3.55 1.71 8.34
CA ALA A 608 -4.45 1.66 7.19
C ALA A 608 -3.99 0.62 6.15
N ASP A 609 -2.69 0.57 5.85
CA ASP A 609 -2.08 -0.40 4.94
C ASP A 609 -2.25 -1.84 5.47
N ALA A 610 -1.90 -2.09 6.74
CA ALA A 610 -2.06 -3.41 7.37
C ALA A 610 -3.53 -3.86 7.45
N THR A 611 -4.47 -2.92 7.63
CA THR A 611 -5.92 -3.22 7.59
C THR A 611 -6.35 -3.60 6.17
N ALA A 612 -5.85 -2.91 5.14
CA ALA A 612 -6.14 -3.21 3.75
C ALA A 612 -5.60 -4.59 3.32
N ASP A 613 -4.41 -4.97 3.78
CA ASP A 613 -3.84 -6.31 3.55
C ASP A 613 -4.72 -7.41 4.18
N VAL A 614 -5.21 -7.19 5.41
CA VAL A 614 -6.17 -8.10 6.07
C VAL A 614 -7.49 -8.20 5.29
N GLU A 615 -8.04 -7.10 4.79
CA GLU A 615 -9.26 -7.12 3.96
C GLU A 615 -9.04 -7.84 2.63
N ALA A 616 -7.89 -7.62 1.98
CA ALA A 616 -7.50 -8.28 0.73
C ALA A 616 -7.35 -9.80 0.93
N GLN A 617 -6.66 -10.23 1.98
CA GLN A 617 -6.47 -11.66 2.28
C GLN A 617 -7.80 -12.36 2.57
N GLN A 618 -8.72 -11.69 3.28
CA GLN A 618 -10.08 -12.20 3.47
C GLN A 618 -10.89 -12.25 2.17
N ALA A 619 -10.67 -11.33 1.21
CA ALA A 619 -11.33 -11.35 -0.08
C ALA A 619 -10.83 -12.51 -0.97
N GLU A 620 -9.53 -12.82 -0.92
CA GLU A 620 -8.95 -14.01 -1.56
C GLU A 620 -9.55 -15.30 -0.97
N ILE A 621 -9.57 -15.44 0.36
CA ILE A 621 -10.17 -16.59 1.07
C ILE A 621 -11.62 -16.84 0.60
N ARG A 622 -12.47 -15.80 0.60
CA ARG A 622 -13.87 -15.90 0.12
C ARG A 622 -13.96 -16.31 -1.35
N THR A 623 -13.00 -15.90 -2.18
CA THR A 623 -12.96 -16.26 -3.61
C THR A 623 -12.58 -17.72 -3.82
N LEU A 624 -11.62 -18.22 -3.04
CA LEU A 624 -11.22 -19.63 -3.04
C LEU A 624 -12.33 -20.54 -2.48
N GLU A 625 -12.93 -20.15 -1.36
CA GLU A 625 -14.07 -20.84 -0.73
C GLU A 625 -15.30 -20.94 -1.66
N THR A 626 -15.55 -19.93 -2.51
CA THR A 626 -16.65 -19.97 -3.48
C THR A 626 -16.32 -20.71 -4.78
N ALA A 627 -15.04 -20.82 -5.16
CA ALA A 627 -14.60 -21.63 -6.30
C ALA A 627 -14.57 -23.15 -6.00
N LEU A 628 -14.23 -23.53 -4.75
CA LEU A 628 -14.05 -24.92 -4.33
C LEU A 628 -15.23 -25.86 -4.63
N PRO A 629 -16.51 -25.51 -4.34
CA PRO A 629 -17.65 -26.37 -4.66
C PRO A 629 -17.81 -26.65 -6.16
N GLY A 630 -17.44 -25.69 -7.03
CA GLY A 630 -17.48 -25.85 -8.48
C GLY A 630 -16.41 -26.83 -8.98
N LEU A 631 -15.20 -26.75 -8.43
CA LEU A 631 -14.11 -27.69 -8.73
C LEU A 631 -14.41 -29.10 -8.21
N ALA A 632 -14.96 -29.24 -7.00
CA ALA A 632 -15.39 -30.54 -6.46
C ALA A 632 -16.54 -31.16 -7.29
N GLY A 633 -17.48 -30.34 -7.78
CA GLY A 633 -18.49 -30.77 -8.74
C GLY A 633 -17.87 -31.28 -10.05
N ALA A 634 -16.94 -30.53 -10.64
CA ALA A 634 -16.25 -30.90 -11.87
C ALA A 634 -15.46 -32.21 -11.77
N VAL A 635 -14.83 -32.50 -10.61
CA VAL A 635 -14.21 -33.81 -10.34
C VAL A 635 -15.27 -34.91 -10.31
N THR A 636 -16.37 -34.70 -9.58
CA THR A 636 -17.47 -35.68 -9.45
C THR A 636 -18.12 -36.00 -10.81
N ASP A 637 -18.32 -34.99 -11.66
CA ASP A 637 -18.85 -35.14 -13.02
C ASP A 637 -17.86 -35.88 -13.93
N ALA A 638 -16.55 -35.59 -13.83
CA ALA A 638 -15.52 -36.27 -14.61
C ALA A 638 -15.37 -37.75 -14.21
N GLU A 639 -15.37 -38.07 -12.91
CA GLU A 639 -15.40 -39.45 -12.41
C GLU A 639 -16.67 -40.19 -12.86
N SER A 640 -17.83 -39.52 -12.84
CA SER A 640 -19.11 -40.09 -13.32
C SER A 640 -19.10 -40.35 -14.83
N ALA A 641 -18.43 -39.51 -15.62
CA ALA A 641 -18.20 -39.72 -17.04
C ALA A 641 -17.27 -40.91 -17.29
N VAL A 642 -16.12 -41.00 -16.59
CA VAL A 642 -15.20 -42.15 -16.63
C VAL A 642 -15.92 -43.45 -16.27
N ALA A 643 -16.67 -43.48 -15.17
CA ALA A 643 -17.45 -44.66 -14.74
C ALA A 643 -18.58 -45.04 -15.71
N THR A 644 -19.02 -44.12 -16.57
CA THR A 644 -19.99 -44.39 -17.63
C THR A 644 -19.31 -44.94 -18.88
N GLN A 645 -18.20 -44.35 -19.28
CA GLN A 645 -17.40 -44.81 -20.42
C GLN A 645 -16.80 -46.20 -20.16
N GLN A 646 -16.34 -46.46 -18.93
CA GLN A 646 -15.83 -47.76 -18.50
C GLN A 646 -16.86 -48.88 -18.67
N ARG A 647 -18.15 -48.60 -18.35
CA ARG A 647 -19.25 -49.55 -18.55
C ARG A 647 -19.54 -49.79 -20.04
N GLN A 648 -19.40 -48.77 -20.88
CA GLN A 648 -19.54 -48.93 -22.33
C GLN A 648 -18.43 -49.80 -22.93
N VAL A 649 -17.18 -49.60 -22.50
CA VAL A 649 -16.03 -50.45 -22.87
C VAL A 649 -16.28 -51.91 -22.44
N THR A 650 -16.76 -52.15 -21.22
CA THR A 650 -17.12 -53.52 -20.77
C THR A 650 -18.23 -54.15 -21.61
N ALA A 651 -19.27 -53.39 -21.98
CA ALA A 651 -20.36 -53.89 -22.83
C ALA A 651 -19.85 -54.26 -24.24
N LEU A 652 -19.10 -53.36 -24.90
CA LEU A 652 -18.52 -53.60 -26.22
C LEU A 652 -17.52 -54.77 -26.21
N THR A 653 -16.82 -55.00 -25.09
CA THR A 653 -15.95 -56.18 -24.92
C THR A 653 -16.78 -57.48 -24.90
N ALA A 654 -17.91 -57.50 -24.16
CA ALA A 654 -18.81 -58.66 -24.14
C ALA A 654 -19.48 -58.92 -25.50
N ASP A 655 -19.80 -57.87 -26.26
CA ASP A 655 -20.31 -57.98 -27.64
C ASP A 655 -19.25 -58.57 -28.59
N VAL A 656 -17.97 -58.20 -28.43
CA VAL A 656 -16.84 -58.80 -29.16
C VAL A 656 -16.72 -60.30 -28.84
N ASP A 657 -16.75 -60.69 -27.56
CA ASP A 657 -16.67 -62.09 -27.15
C ASP A 657 -17.87 -62.91 -27.66
N GLY A 658 -19.08 -62.34 -27.62
CA GLY A 658 -20.30 -62.94 -28.15
C GLY A 658 -20.25 -63.19 -29.66
N LEU A 659 -19.78 -62.21 -30.44
CA LEU A 659 -19.62 -62.34 -31.89
C LEU A 659 -18.49 -63.33 -32.26
N VAL A 660 -17.41 -63.39 -31.48
CA VAL A 660 -16.37 -64.43 -31.64
C VAL A 660 -16.93 -65.83 -31.36
N ALA A 661 -17.78 -66.00 -30.34
CA ALA A 661 -18.43 -67.27 -30.05
C ALA A 661 -19.42 -67.70 -31.16
N GLN A 662 -20.21 -66.76 -31.70
CA GLN A 662 -21.12 -67.02 -32.84
C GLN A 662 -20.36 -67.45 -34.10
N LEU A 663 -19.22 -66.81 -34.40
CA LEU A 663 -18.33 -67.25 -35.48
C LEU A 663 -17.77 -68.66 -35.24
N GLY A 664 -17.52 -69.03 -33.98
CA GLY A 664 -17.14 -70.40 -33.60
C GLY A 664 -18.21 -71.44 -33.95
N ASP A 665 -19.46 -71.19 -33.56
CA ASP A 665 -20.61 -72.07 -33.87
C ASP A 665 -20.84 -72.19 -35.39
N LEU A 666 -20.89 -71.07 -36.10
CA LEU A 666 -21.12 -71.04 -37.55
C LEU A 666 -20.04 -71.83 -38.31
N ASN A 667 -18.76 -71.66 -37.97
CA ASN A 667 -17.68 -72.46 -38.58
C ASN A 667 -17.80 -73.96 -38.25
N GLY A 668 -18.17 -74.32 -37.02
CA GLY A 668 -18.43 -75.72 -36.64
C GLY A 668 -19.59 -76.35 -37.42
N ARG A 669 -20.64 -75.57 -37.69
CA ARG A 669 -21.80 -75.99 -38.49
C ARG A 669 -21.47 -76.13 -39.97
N ILE A 670 -20.75 -75.17 -40.55
CA ILE A 670 -20.23 -75.27 -41.94
C ILE A 670 -19.44 -76.57 -42.11
N ALA A 671 -18.47 -76.82 -41.23
CA ALA A 671 -17.66 -78.04 -41.28
C ALA A 671 -18.51 -79.33 -41.11
N THR A 672 -19.58 -79.28 -40.33
CA THR A 672 -20.50 -80.43 -40.18
C THR A 672 -21.26 -80.70 -41.48
N THR A 673 -21.83 -79.66 -42.11
CA THR A 673 -22.57 -79.77 -43.37
C THR A 673 -21.67 -80.18 -44.54
N GLU A 674 -20.44 -79.66 -44.61
CA GLU A 674 -19.43 -80.08 -45.60
C GLU A 674 -19.12 -81.59 -45.51
N ASN A 675 -18.98 -82.13 -44.30
CA ASN A 675 -18.79 -83.57 -44.10
C ASN A 675 -20.03 -84.40 -44.48
N GLN A 676 -21.24 -83.87 -44.31
CA GLN A 676 -22.47 -84.53 -44.77
C GLN A 676 -22.56 -84.57 -46.30
N VAL A 677 -22.16 -83.49 -46.99
CA VAL A 677 -22.08 -83.45 -48.47
C VAL A 677 -21.07 -84.49 -48.99
N LEU A 678 -19.90 -84.63 -48.36
CA LEU A 678 -18.92 -85.67 -48.70
C LEU A 678 -19.48 -87.09 -48.51
N ALA A 679 -20.15 -87.36 -47.38
CA ALA A 679 -20.75 -88.67 -47.10
C ALA A 679 -21.87 -89.06 -48.08
N LEU A 680 -22.53 -88.10 -48.73
CA LEU A 680 -23.48 -88.37 -49.83
C LEU A 680 -22.77 -88.67 -51.15
N GLN A 681 -21.64 -88.02 -51.45
CA GLN A 681 -20.84 -88.32 -52.65
C GLN A 681 -20.34 -89.78 -52.64
N ASP A 682 -19.86 -90.26 -51.49
CA ASP A 682 -19.44 -91.65 -51.29
C ASP A 682 -20.59 -92.66 -51.49
N ARG A 683 -21.85 -92.27 -51.25
CA ARG A 683 -23.05 -93.11 -51.45
C ARG A 683 -23.53 -93.14 -52.89
N VAL A 684 -23.37 -92.05 -53.65
CA VAL A 684 -23.79 -91.98 -55.07
C VAL A 684 -22.85 -92.77 -55.98
N ALA A 685 -21.55 -92.77 -55.70
CA ALA A 685 -20.54 -93.47 -56.52
C ALA A 685 -20.83 -94.97 -56.76
N PRO A 686 -21.14 -95.83 -55.75
CA PRO A 686 -21.42 -97.25 -55.98
C PRO A 686 -22.75 -97.50 -56.71
N LEU A 687 -23.75 -96.62 -56.59
CA LEU A 687 -25.04 -96.77 -57.28
C LEU A 687 -24.90 -96.56 -58.79
N LEU A 688 -24.02 -95.65 -59.24
CA LEU A 688 -23.67 -95.51 -60.67
C LEU A 688 -23.07 -96.80 -61.23
N VAL A 689 -22.16 -97.44 -60.49
CA VAL A 689 -21.52 -98.71 -60.90
C VAL A 689 -22.53 -99.86 -60.97
N GLN A 690 -23.53 -99.90 -60.08
CA GLN A 690 -24.62 -100.87 -60.15
C GLN A 690 -25.51 -100.65 -61.39
N LEU A 691 -25.80 -99.39 -61.73
CA LEU A 691 -26.61 -99.04 -62.90
C LEU A 691 -25.95 -99.50 -64.21
N ASP A 692 -24.64 -99.27 -64.36
CA ASP A 692 -23.85 -99.74 -65.51
C ASP A 692 -23.83 -101.28 -65.60
N GLY A 693 -23.73 -101.98 -64.46
CA GLY A 693 -23.80 -103.44 -64.41
C GLY A 693 -25.14 -103.99 -64.91
N ILE A 694 -26.26 -103.42 -64.45
CA ILE A 694 -27.61 -103.84 -64.87
C ILE A 694 -27.82 -103.62 -66.38
N ASN A 695 -27.33 -102.49 -66.92
CA ASN A 695 -27.42 -102.22 -68.37
C ASN A 695 -26.68 -103.29 -69.21
N ALA A 696 -25.55 -103.81 -68.73
CA ALA A 696 -24.80 -104.87 -69.41
C ALA A 696 -25.52 -106.24 -69.35
N GLU A 697 -26.14 -106.58 -68.22
CA GLU A 697 -26.91 -107.83 -68.06
C GLU A 697 -28.15 -107.86 -68.98
N ILE A 698 -28.83 -106.72 -69.17
CA ILE A 698 -29.95 -106.59 -70.12
C ILE A 698 -29.48 -106.91 -71.55
N SER A 699 -28.43 -106.23 -72.01
CA SER A 699 -27.89 -106.39 -73.37
C SER A 699 -27.44 -107.82 -73.67
N ALA A 700 -26.88 -108.53 -72.67
CA ALA A 700 -26.49 -109.93 -72.82
C ALA A 700 -27.70 -110.88 -72.95
N THR A 701 -28.83 -110.55 -72.31
CA THR A 701 -30.04 -111.37 -72.33
C THR A 701 -30.81 -111.20 -73.65
N GLU A 702 -30.90 -109.98 -74.19
CA GLU A 702 -31.48 -109.70 -75.51
C GLU A 702 -30.77 -110.46 -76.65
N ALA A 703 -29.43 -110.49 -76.61
CA ALA A 703 -28.62 -111.23 -77.58
C ALA A 703 -28.89 -112.75 -77.53
N ARG A 704 -29.11 -113.30 -76.32
CA ARG A 704 -29.41 -114.72 -76.12
C ARG A 704 -30.81 -115.10 -76.60
N LEU A 705 -31.80 -114.24 -76.38
CA LEU A 705 -33.17 -114.39 -76.88
C LEU A 705 -33.17 -114.50 -78.42
N THR A 706 -32.43 -113.61 -79.07
CA THR A 706 -32.28 -113.55 -80.54
C THR A 706 -31.71 -114.85 -81.13
N ALA A 707 -30.75 -115.49 -80.45
CA ALA A 707 -30.15 -116.74 -80.91
C ALA A 707 -31.14 -117.92 -80.90
N LEU A 708 -31.90 -118.08 -79.80
CA LEU A 708 -32.86 -119.18 -79.61
C LEU A 708 -34.00 -119.16 -80.64
N GLN A 709 -34.47 -117.96 -81.02
CA GLN A 709 -35.46 -117.79 -82.09
C GLN A 709 -34.94 -118.28 -83.46
N GLY A 710 -33.64 -118.09 -83.72
CA GLY A 710 -32.98 -118.59 -84.93
C GLY A 710 -32.90 -120.12 -84.99
N GLU A 711 -32.57 -120.77 -83.87
CA GLU A 711 -32.50 -122.24 -83.77
C GLU A 711 -33.87 -122.90 -84.02
N LEU A 712 -34.93 -122.36 -83.41
CA LEU A 712 -36.29 -122.89 -83.56
C LEU A 712 -36.75 -122.88 -85.03
N THR A 713 -36.46 -121.79 -85.75
CA THR A 713 -36.80 -121.62 -87.18
C THR A 713 -36.07 -122.62 -88.09
N ALA A 714 -34.86 -123.05 -87.72
CA ALA A 714 -34.10 -124.03 -88.49
C ALA A 714 -34.62 -125.47 -88.33
N LEU A 715 -35.29 -125.76 -87.22
CA LEU A 715 -35.67 -127.11 -86.81
C LEU A 715 -37.03 -127.57 -87.37
N ASP A 716 -38.04 -126.70 -87.37
CA ASP A 716 -39.36 -126.93 -88.00
C ASP A 716 -39.23 -127.36 -89.47
N LYS A 717 -38.27 -126.76 -90.19
CA LYS A 717 -37.92 -127.17 -91.55
C LYS A 717 -37.46 -128.63 -91.64
N GLN A 718 -36.61 -129.08 -90.72
CA GLN A 718 -36.10 -130.47 -90.70
C GLN A 718 -37.23 -131.48 -90.38
N VAL A 719 -38.11 -131.11 -89.45
CA VAL A 719 -39.34 -131.86 -89.11
C VAL A 719 -40.25 -132.02 -90.33
N THR A 720 -40.29 -131.03 -91.21
CA THR A 720 -41.11 -131.03 -92.44
C THR A 720 -40.52 -131.91 -93.54
N ASP A 721 -39.21 -131.78 -93.83
CA ASP A 721 -38.55 -132.54 -94.90
C ASP A 721 -38.56 -134.07 -94.61
N ALA A 722 -38.37 -134.48 -93.35
CA ALA A 722 -38.35 -135.90 -92.96
C ALA A 722 -39.70 -136.63 -93.21
N LYS A 723 -40.83 -135.95 -92.99
CA LYS A 723 -42.18 -136.50 -93.24
C LYS A 723 -42.42 -136.89 -94.70
N LEU A 724 -41.81 -136.17 -95.64
CA LEU A 724 -41.99 -136.38 -97.08
C LEU A 724 -41.28 -137.66 -97.58
N VAL A 725 -40.11 -137.97 -97.00
CA VAL A 725 -39.32 -139.17 -97.33
C VAL A 725 -40.09 -140.44 -96.94
N LEU A 726 -40.62 -140.49 -95.73
CA LEU A 726 -41.37 -141.63 -95.18
C LEU A 726 -42.56 -142.03 -96.08
N ALA A 727 -43.33 -141.05 -96.55
CA ALA A 727 -44.49 -141.27 -97.42
C ALA A 727 -44.12 -141.88 -98.79
N THR A 728 -42.92 -141.61 -99.28
CA THR A 728 -42.46 -142.07 -100.60
C THR A 728 -42.10 -143.56 -100.60
N LEU A 729 -41.40 -144.02 -99.56
CA LEU A 729 -40.99 -145.43 -99.42
C LEU A 729 -42.19 -146.38 -99.28
N GLN A 730 -43.21 -145.98 -98.52
CA GLN A 730 -44.44 -146.76 -98.33
C GLN A 730 -45.21 -147.01 -99.65
N ALA A 731 -45.10 -146.12 -100.63
CA ALA A 731 -45.71 -146.30 -101.95
C ALA A 731 -45.00 -147.38 -102.78
N GLN A 732 -43.65 -147.40 -102.78
CA GLN A 732 -42.85 -148.36 -103.55
C GLN A 732 -43.07 -149.81 -103.09
N LYS A 733 -43.12 -150.04 -101.78
CA LYS A 733 -43.40 -151.36 -101.17
C LYS A 733 -44.65 -152.04 -101.75
N LYS A 734 -45.68 -151.25 -102.05
CA LYS A 734 -46.98 -151.75 -102.52
C LYS A 734 -46.94 -152.23 -103.98
N ALA A 735 -46.06 -151.68 -104.81
CA ALA A 735 -45.97 -152.02 -106.22
C ALA A 735 -45.19 -153.33 -106.47
N SER A 736 -44.03 -153.51 -105.83
CA SER A 736 -43.16 -154.66 -106.09
C SER A 736 -43.84 -156.00 -105.75
N ARG A 737 -44.66 -156.03 -104.68
CA ARG A 737 -45.45 -157.22 -104.28
C ARG A 737 -46.34 -157.77 -105.39
N THR A 738 -46.91 -156.91 -106.25
CA THR A 738 -47.80 -157.36 -107.35
C THR A 738 -47.02 -157.98 -108.53
N ALA A 739 -45.75 -157.63 -108.72
CA ALA A 739 -44.92 -158.21 -109.77
C ALA A 739 -44.55 -159.68 -109.48
N VAL A 740 -44.22 -159.99 -108.22
CA VAL A 740 -43.88 -161.34 -107.73
C VAL A 740 -45.00 -162.35 -108.00
N GLU A 741 -46.26 -161.97 -107.68
CA GLU A 741 -47.42 -162.86 -107.83
C GLU A 741 -47.70 -163.21 -109.30
N ALA A 742 -47.49 -162.26 -110.23
CA ALA A 742 -47.69 -162.49 -111.66
C ALA A 742 -46.69 -163.49 -112.25
N GLN A 743 -45.40 -163.38 -111.89
CA GLN A 743 -44.34 -164.24 -112.45
C GLN A 743 -44.49 -165.70 -112.01
N ARG A 744 -44.95 -165.97 -110.78
CA ARG A 744 -45.25 -167.33 -110.28
C ARG A 744 -46.29 -168.08 -111.15
N ALA A 745 -47.24 -167.38 -111.76
CA ALA A 745 -48.26 -168.00 -112.62
C ALA A 745 -47.67 -168.50 -113.96
N THR A 746 -46.70 -167.77 -114.53
CA THR A 746 -46.09 -168.06 -115.84
C THR A 746 -45.32 -169.38 -115.83
N VAL A 747 -44.52 -169.63 -114.80
CA VAL A 747 -43.73 -170.86 -114.62
C VAL A 747 -44.62 -172.11 -114.72
N LYS A 748 -45.74 -172.09 -113.99
CA LYS A 748 -46.65 -173.23 -113.86
C LYS A 748 -47.29 -173.62 -115.20
N ALA A 749 -47.63 -172.65 -116.05
CA ALA A 749 -48.30 -172.89 -117.33
C ALA A 749 -47.41 -173.58 -118.39
N LEU A 750 -46.08 -173.55 -118.23
CA LEU A 750 -45.13 -174.23 -119.10
C LEU A 750 -44.96 -175.71 -118.72
N GLN A 751 -44.96 -176.01 -117.41
CA GLN A 751 -44.85 -177.36 -116.87
C GLN A 751 -46.00 -178.27 -117.35
N ASP A 752 -47.24 -177.76 -117.37
CA ASP A 752 -48.42 -178.54 -117.77
C ASP A 752 -48.35 -179.04 -119.24
N LYS A 753 -47.68 -178.32 -120.15
CA LYS A 753 -47.54 -178.71 -121.57
C LYS A 753 -46.56 -179.85 -121.81
N LEU A 754 -45.47 -179.91 -121.04
CA LEU A 754 -44.40 -180.91 -121.19
C LEU A 754 -44.94 -182.34 -120.98
N THR A 755 -45.83 -182.49 -120.00
CA THR A 755 -46.48 -183.75 -119.63
C THR A 755 -47.30 -184.37 -120.77
N ALA A 756 -47.97 -183.54 -121.59
CA ALA A 756 -48.87 -184.02 -122.65
C ALA A 756 -48.13 -184.71 -123.81
N VAL A 757 -46.92 -184.23 -124.17
CA VAL A 757 -46.13 -184.77 -125.29
C VAL A 757 -45.61 -186.17 -124.99
N GLN A 758 -45.23 -186.44 -123.73
CA GLN A 758 -44.66 -187.72 -123.32
C GLN A 758 -45.65 -188.89 -123.47
N GLY A 759 -46.95 -188.65 -123.28
CA GLY A 759 -47.99 -189.69 -123.42
C GLY A 759 -48.18 -190.19 -124.86
N GLN A 760 -47.89 -189.37 -125.87
CA GLN A 760 -48.07 -189.76 -127.28
C GLN A 760 -46.98 -190.73 -127.77
N ILE A 761 -45.77 -190.66 -127.19
CA ILE A 761 -44.62 -191.48 -127.61
C ILE A 761 -44.85 -192.98 -127.29
N GLN A 762 -45.60 -193.31 -126.23
CA GLN A 762 -45.80 -194.70 -125.78
C GLN A 762 -46.78 -195.51 -126.64
N ALA A 763 -47.48 -194.91 -127.61
CA ALA A 763 -48.57 -195.57 -128.34
C ALA A 763 -48.12 -196.40 -129.57
N ILE A 764 -46.88 -196.24 -130.05
CA ILE A 764 -46.45 -196.73 -131.38
C ILE A 764 -45.71 -198.08 -131.33
N ASP A 765 -45.10 -198.43 -130.19
CA ASP A 765 -44.12 -199.53 -130.10
C ASP A 765 -44.61 -200.95 -130.51
N PRO A 766 -45.85 -201.42 -130.25
CA PRO A 766 -46.20 -202.82 -130.51
C PRO A 766 -46.37 -203.17 -132.01
N SER A 767 -46.53 -202.19 -132.90
CA SER A 767 -46.90 -202.43 -134.30
C SER A 767 -45.78 -203.00 -135.18
N ILE A 768 -44.52 -202.93 -134.74
CA ILE A 768 -43.34 -203.20 -135.58
C ILE A 768 -43.00 -204.71 -135.68
N ALA A 769 -43.46 -205.54 -134.75
CA ALA A 769 -42.85 -206.86 -134.48
C ALA A 769 -43.27 -208.04 -135.40
N VAL A 770 -44.32 -207.92 -136.22
CA VAL A 770 -45.01 -209.10 -136.81
C VAL A 770 -44.51 -209.54 -138.19
N ALA A 771 -43.82 -208.68 -138.95
CA ALA A 771 -43.77 -208.77 -140.42
C ALA A 771 -42.54 -209.49 -141.05
N VAL A 772 -41.95 -210.52 -140.43
CA VAL A 772 -40.56 -210.95 -140.73
C VAL A 772 -40.36 -212.46 -141.05
N THR A 773 -41.35 -213.18 -141.60
CA THR A 773 -41.16 -214.59 -142.04
C THR A 773 -41.83 -214.95 -143.37
N CYS A 774 -41.17 -215.81 -144.15
CA CYS A 774 -41.51 -216.30 -145.50
C CYS A 774 -41.61 -215.22 -146.61
N GLY A 775 -40.80 -215.26 -147.68
CA GLY A 775 -39.66 -216.14 -147.93
C GLY A 775 -39.08 -215.98 -149.34
N VAL A 776 -38.05 -216.73 -149.73
CA VAL A 776 -37.32 -217.71 -148.90
C VAL A 776 -36.52 -217.01 -147.80
#